data_AF-A0A3U9N7J3-F1
#
_entry.id   AF-A0A3U9N7J3-F1
#
_cell.length_a   1.000
_cell.length_b   1.000
_cell.length_c   1.000
_cell.angle_alpha   90.00
_cell.angle_beta   90.00
_cell.angle_gamma   90.00
#
_symmetry.space_group_name_H-M   'P 1'
#
loop_
_entity.id
_entity.type
_entity.pdbx_description
1 polymer ?
#
loop_
_entity_poly.entity_id
_entity_poly.type
_entity_poly.pdbx_seq_one_letter_code
_entity_poly.pdbx_strand_id
1 'polypeptide(L)'
;MQNQELIAGLKAKFAEHRIVFWHDPDKRFLEELGNLELENVTLLDMTDQSQLAVKKRIEIDEPEQQFLLWFPHDVPPKESDWLLDIRLYSTEFHADFAAITLNTLGIPQLGLREHIQRRKAFFSIKRLSALKGLVTEQENEASLDKKMVAVIAGVKTAKTEEILFSLITQYVNQQKDDDSNLENTLAMLKRHDLEGVLWDILNQEMGYQAEHPTLENLILKLFCTDLSAQADPQKREWLEKNVLVTPSGRASALAFMVTWRADRRYKEAYDYCAQQMQDALRPEDQYRLSSPYDLHECETTLSIEQTIIHALVTQLLEESTTLDREAFKKLLSERQSKYWCQTRQEYYAIYDALRQAERLLNLRNRHIDGFHYQDSATFWKAYCEELFRFDQAYRLFNEYALLVHSKGAMILKSLDDYIEALYSNWYLAELSRSWNKVLEAENRMQEWRIAGVPRQQNFYNEVVKPQFNNPQIKRVFVIISDALRYEVAEELGNQINTEKRFTAELRSQLGVLPSYTQLGMAALLPHDEICYQAGNGDIVYADGLSTSGTPNRDTILKKYKGMAVKSDDLLKWKNQQGRDLIRDYEVVYIWHNTIDAMGDSASTEEKTFEACRNAVVELKDLVTRVINRLHGTRIIVTADHGFLFQQQPLSGQDKTTLQIKPDNTIKNHKRFIIGHQLPADDFCWKGKVADTAGVSDSSEFLIPKGIQRFHFSGGARFVHGGAMLQEVCVPVLQVKALQKTAAEKQPQRRPVDIVNYHPLIKLVNNIDKVSLLQTHPVGELYEPRTLNIFIVDNANNVVSGKERICFDSDNNTMEKRVRDVTLKLIGANFNRRNEYWLILEDAQTETGYQKYPVIIDLAFQDDFF
;
A
#
# COMPACT_ATOMS: atom_id res chain seq x y z
N MET A 1 2.21 13.54 49.07
CA MET A 1 0.79 13.89 49.30
C MET A 1 0.12 12.93 50.29
N GLN A 2 0.16 11.60 50.07
CA GLN A 2 -0.35 10.58 51.01
C GLN A 2 0.16 10.76 52.46
N ASN A 3 1.45 11.10 52.61
CA ASN A 3 2.07 11.35 53.91
C ASN A 3 1.59 12.65 54.60
N GLN A 4 1.17 13.68 53.85
CA GLN A 4 0.81 14.98 54.43
C GLN A 4 -0.53 14.95 55.17
N GLU A 5 -1.54 14.24 54.66
CA GLU A 5 -2.84 14.10 55.34
C GLU A 5 -2.76 13.13 56.51
N LEU A 6 -1.99 12.06 56.36
CA LEU A 6 -1.66 11.14 57.43
C LEU A 6 -0.97 11.88 58.59
N ILE A 7 0.07 12.67 58.29
CA ILE A 7 0.76 13.54 59.26
C ILE A 7 -0.20 14.57 59.85
N ALA A 8 -1.07 15.20 59.06
CA ALA A 8 -2.03 16.19 59.56
C ALA A 8 -3.04 15.56 60.54
N GLY A 9 -3.56 14.36 60.22
CA GLY A 9 -4.46 13.61 61.09
C GLY A 9 -3.79 13.18 62.39
N LEU A 10 -2.54 12.72 62.32
CA LEU A 10 -1.73 12.38 63.49
C LEU A 10 -1.43 13.62 64.34
N LYS A 11 -1.03 14.75 63.73
CA LYS A 11 -0.80 16.02 64.43
C LYS A 11 -2.05 16.53 65.15
N ALA A 12 -3.23 16.38 64.55
CA ALA A 12 -4.49 16.74 65.20
C ALA A 12 -4.75 15.90 66.46
N LYS A 13 -4.43 14.60 66.44
CA LYS A 13 -4.54 13.74 67.63
C LYS A 13 -3.55 14.13 68.72
N PHE A 14 -2.31 14.44 68.35
CA PHE A 14 -1.27 14.86 69.30
C PHE A 14 -1.48 16.27 69.89
N ALA A 15 -2.39 17.07 69.34
CA ALA A 15 -2.79 18.35 69.94
C ALA A 15 -3.57 18.18 71.25
N GLU A 16 -4.28 17.05 71.40
CA GLU A 16 -5.17 16.79 72.54
C GLU A 16 -4.69 15.61 73.41
N HIS A 17 -3.89 14.70 72.84
CA HIS A 17 -3.47 13.47 73.51
C HIS A 17 -1.96 13.26 73.42
N ARG A 18 -1.35 12.86 74.54
CA ARG A 18 0.08 12.51 74.60
C ARG A 18 0.38 11.19 73.89
N ILE A 19 -0.55 10.24 73.89
CA ILE A 19 -0.35 8.88 73.38
C ILE A 19 -1.43 8.60 72.35
N VAL A 20 -1.00 8.11 71.19
CA VAL A 20 -1.88 7.75 70.07
C VAL A 20 -1.62 6.30 69.70
N PHE A 21 -2.67 5.48 69.73
CA PHE A 21 -2.65 4.09 69.27
C PHE A 21 -3.08 4.03 67.80
N TRP A 22 -2.29 3.39 66.95
CA TRP A 22 -2.62 3.20 65.54
C TRP A 22 -2.57 1.72 65.19
N HIS A 23 -3.74 1.15 64.91
CA HIS A 23 -3.87 -0.24 64.48
C HIS A 23 -3.91 -0.32 62.94
N ASP A 24 -2.96 -1.05 62.37
CA ASP A 24 -2.85 -1.33 60.94
C ASP A 24 -2.63 -2.84 60.72
N PRO A 25 -3.67 -3.67 60.97
CA PRO A 25 -3.58 -5.12 60.83
C PRO A 25 -3.17 -5.58 59.41
N ASP A 26 -3.49 -4.77 58.40
CA ASP A 26 -3.14 -5.03 57.00
C ASP A 26 -1.70 -4.58 56.64
N LYS A 27 -0.93 -4.01 57.59
CA LYS A 27 0.46 -3.50 57.42
C LYS A 27 0.66 -2.54 56.25
N ARG A 28 -0.37 -1.75 55.92
CA ARG A 28 -0.40 -0.92 54.71
C ARG A 28 0.52 0.28 54.76
N PHE A 29 0.85 0.74 55.96
CA PHE A 29 1.63 1.95 56.18
C PHE A 29 3.06 1.66 56.67
N LEU A 30 3.48 0.39 56.65
CA LEU A 30 4.77 -0.06 57.16
C LEU A 30 5.95 0.67 56.49
N GLU A 31 5.88 0.90 55.18
CA GLU A 31 6.91 1.62 54.42
C GLU A 31 6.88 3.13 54.70
N GLU A 32 5.71 3.68 55.03
CA GLU A 32 5.50 5.08 55.37
C GLU A 32 5.93 5.43 56.80
N LEU A 33 5.96 4.47 57.72
CA LEU A 33 6.36 4.67 59.13
C LEU A 33 7.71 5.38 59.25
N GLY A 34 8.71 4.94 58.46
CA GLY A 34 10.06 5.53 58.48
C GLY A 34 10.13 6.95 57.91
N ASN A 35 9.09 7.40 57.21
CA ASN A 35 9.01 8.71 56.55
C ASN A 35 8.07 9.68 57.30
N LEU A 36 7.56 9.31 58.48
CA LEU A 36 6.69 10.17 59.29
C LEU A 36 7.52 11.21 60.05
N GLU A 37 7.53 12.45 59.57
CA GLU A 37 8.15 13.57 60.27
C GLU A 37 7.14 14.20 61.26
N LEU A 38 7.13 13.68 62.49
CA LEU A 38 6.36 14.23 63.61
C LEU A 38 7.32 14.85 64.63
N GLU A 39 7.23 16.17 64.82
CA GLU A 39 8.05 16.88 65.81
C GLU A 39 7.69 16.43 67.23
N ASN A 40 8.70 16.11 68.05
CA ASN A 40 8.57 15.69 69.45
C ASN A 40 7.72 14.43 69.71
N VAL A 41 7.47 13.59 68.70
CA VAL A 41 6.76 12.31 68.85
C VAL A 41 7.72 11.13 68.69
N THR A 42 7.70 10.20 69.64
CA THR A 42 8.41 8.94 69.53
C THR A 42 7.50 7.89 68.90
N LEU A 43 7.80 7.47 67.67
CA LEU A 43 7.14 6.35 67.00
C LEU A 43 7.69 5.02 67.54
N LEU A 44 6.79 4.14 68.00
CA LEU A 44 7.11 2.77 68.39
C LEU A 44 6.37 1.79 67.47
N ASP A 45 7.13 1.04 66.69
CA ASP A 45 6.63 -0.16 66.00
C ASP A 45 6.48 -1.28 67.03
N MET A 46 5.24 -1.66 67.33
CA MET A 46 4.88 -2.63 68.37
C MET A 46 5.00 -4.09 67.92
N THR A 47 5.52 -4.36 66.71
CA THR A 47 5.67 -5.74 66.16
C THR A 47 6.44 -6.66 67.12
N ASP A 48 7.58 -6.20 67.63
CA ASP A 48 8.48 -6.99 68.49
C ASP A 48 8.72 -6.37 69.88
N GLN A 49 7.88 -5.42 70.29
CA GLN A 49 8.05 -4.70 71.56
C GLN A 49 7.42 -5.44 72.73
N SER A 50 8.14 -5.48 73.86
CA SER A 50 7.57 -5.95 75.12
C SER A 50 6.56 -4.93 75.65
N GLN A 51 5.27 -5.31 75.73
CA GLN A 51 4.21 -4.41 76.21
C GLN A 51 4.48 -3.91 77.64
N LEU A 52 5.05 -4.74 78.52
CA LEU A 52 5.43 -4.31 79.87
C LEU A 52 6.56 -3.28 79.87
N ALA A 53 7.56 -3.45 79.00
CA ALA A 53 8.66 -2.49 78.88
C ALA A 53 8.16 -1.15 78.31
N VAL A 54 7.30 -1.20 77.29
CA VAL A 54 6.65 -0.01 76.71
C VAL A 54 5.79 0.71 77.75
N LYS A 55 5.00 -0.04 78.53
CA LYS A 55 4.20 0.50 79.64
C LYS A 55 5.05 1.24 80.66
N LYS A 56 6.13 0.61 81.14
CA LYS A 56 7.08 1.25 82.06
C LYS A 56 7.68 2.51 81.45
N ARG A 57 8.05 2.47 80.18
CA ARG A 57 8.65 3.61 79.48
C ARG A 57 7.68 4.80 79.42
N ILE A 58 6.42 4.55 79.07
CA ILE A 58 5.38 5.58 78.92
C ILE A 58 4.96 6.20 80.26
N GLU A 59 4.89 5.39 81.33
CA GLU A 59 4.36 5.80 82.64
C GLU A 59 5.42 6.28 83.62
N ILE A 60 6.66 5.78 83.51
CA ILE A 60 7.72 6.00 84.51
C ILE A 60 8.93 6.69 83.90
N ASP A 61 9.48 6.14 82.81
CA ASP A 61 10.78 6.61 82.30
C ASP A 61 10.66 7.93 81.50
N GLU A 62 9.60 8.07 80.71
CA GLU A 62 9.36 9.20 79.79
C GLU A 62 7.91 9.73 79.89
N PRO A 63 7.48 10.25 81.06
CA PRO A 63 6.07 10.59 81.32
C PRO A 63 5.53 11.78 80.52
N GLU A 64 6.40 12.69 80.08
CA GLU A 64 6.02 13.89 79.31
C GLU A 64 6.18 13.69 77.79
N GLN A 65 6.82 12.60 77.35
CA GLN A 65 7.09 12.35 75.94
C GLN A 65 5.81 11.91 75.21
N GLN A 66 5.60 12.40 73.99
CA GLN A 66 4.51 11.94 73.12
C GLN A 66 4.88 10.64 72.40
N PHE A 67 3.94 9.71 72.33
CA PHE A 67 4.15 8.39 71.71
C PHE A 67 3.10 8.05 70.66
N LEU A 68 3.56 7.61 69.48
CA LEU A 68 2.73 6.94 68.48
C LEU A 68 3.01 5.44 68.55
N LEU A 69 2.04 4.65 68.98
CA LEU A 69 2.15 3.19 69.09
C LEU A 69 1.48 2.56 67.86
N TRP A 70 2.29 2.05 66.92
CA TRP A 70 1.79 1.40 65.72
C TRP A 70 1.73 -0.12 65.92
N PHE A 71 0.57 -0.72 65.65
CA PHE A 71 0.34 -2.16 65.81
C PHE A 71 0.03 -2.82 64.46
N PRO A 72 0.79 -3.86 64.05
CA PRO A 72 0.53 -4.63 62.83
C PRO A 72 -0.63 -5.64 62.98
N HIS A 73 -1.51 -5.45 63.97
CA HIS A 73 -2.59 -6.37 64.31
C HIS A 73 -3.76 -5.64 64.95
N ASP A 74 -4.91 -6.32 65.02
CA ASP A 74 -6.12 -5.79 65.66
C ASP A 74 -5.92 -5.53 67.16
N VAL A 75 -6.84 -4.75 67.74
CA VAL A 75 -6.87 -4.49 69.17
C VAL A 75 -7.04 -5.83 69.92
N PRO A 76 -6.12 -6.18 70.85
CA PRO A 76 -6.24 -7.41 71.61
C PRO A 76 -7.49 -7.41 72.52
N PRO A 77 -8.05 -8.59 72.86
CA PRO A 77 -9.09 -8.70 73.88
C PRO A 77 -8.67 -8.07 75.20
N LYS A 78 -9.62 -7.54 75.98
CA LYS A 78 -9.35 -6.78 77.21
C LYS A 78 -8.49 -7.56 78.22
N GLU A 79 -8.69 -8.87 78.30
CA GLU A 79 -7.98 -9.77 79.22
C GLU A 79 -6.50 -9.96 78.80
N SER A 80 -6.16 -9.65 77.55
CA SER A 80 -4.83 -9.82 76.96
C SER A 80 -4.15 -8.49 76.61
N ASP A 81 -4.80 -7.35 76.81
CA ASP A 81 -4.26 -6.02 76.52
C ASP A 81 -3.53 -5.44 77.74
N TRP A 82 -2.20 -5.59 77.78
CA TRP A 82 -1.39 -5.07 78.89
C TRP A 82 -1.33 -3.54 78.93
N LEU A 83 -1.70 -2.88 77.83
CA LEU A 83 -1.76 -1.43 77.68
C LEU A 83 -3.19 -0.91 77.81
N LEU A 84 -4.15 -1.74 78.22
CA LEU A 84 -5.57 -1.35 78.31
C LEU A 84 -5.80 -0.11 79.15
N ASP A 85 -5.15 -0.01 80.31
CA ASP A 85 -5.22 1.15 81.19
C ASP A 85 -4.70 2.43 80.52
N ILE A 86 -3.59 2.31 79.77
CA ILE A 86 -3.06 3.41 78.96
C ILE A 86 -4.04 3.79 77.85
N ARG A 87 -4.60 2.79 77.15
CA ARG A 87 -5.56 2.98 76.06
C ARG A 87 -6.80 3.74 76.51
N LEU A 88 -7.28 3.50 77.73
CA LEU A 88 -8.49 4.15 78.28
C LEU A 88 -8.38 5.66 78.46
N TYR A 89 -7.18 6.21 78.69
CA TYR A 89 -6.97 7.66 78.79
C TYR A 89 -6.27 8.27 77.54
N SER A 90 -5.92 7.43 76.57
CA SER A 90 -5.28 7.81 75.31
C SER A 90 -6.30 7.95 74.17
N THR A 91 -5.82 8.12 72.94
CA THR A 91 -6.70 8.15 71.76
C THR A 91 -6.26 7.13 70.72
N GLU A 92 -7.17 6.76 69.83
CA GLU A 92 -6.88 5.91 68.69
C GLU A 92 -6.90 6.73 67.39
N PHE A 93 -5.97 6.39 66.51
CA PHE A 93 -5.89 6.88 65.15
C PHE A 93 -6.24 5.74 64.18
N HIS A 94 -7.24 6.01 63.34
CA HIS A 94 -7.69 5.11 62.28
C HIS A 94 -7.43 5.82 60.94
N ALA A 95 -6.51 5.26 60.14
CA ALA A 95 -6.24 5.78 58.80
C ALA A 95 -7.38 5.38 57.86
N ASP A 96 -8.12 6.37 57.39
CA ASP A 96 -9.24 6.18 56.47
C ASP A 96 -8.75 5.90 55.05
N PHE A 97 -8.42 4.64 54.79
CA PHE A 97 -7.86 4.19 53.52
C PHE A 97 -8.71 4.64 52.31
N ALA A 98 -10.03 4.54 52.40
CA ALA A 98 -10.92 4.92 51.32
C ALA A 98 -10.89 6.43 51.07
N ALA A 99 -10.90 7.26 52.11
CA ALA A 99 -10.77 8.72 51.95
C ALA A 99 -9.39 9.13 51.40
N ILE A 100 -8.30 8.55 51.90
CA ILE A 100 -6.94 8.82 51.43
C ILE A 100 -6.79 8.44 49.94
N THR A 101 -7.36 7.29 49.56
CA THR A 101 -7.32 6.81 48.17
C THR A 101 -8.12 7.72 47.26
N LEU A 102 -9.36 8.08 47.64
CA LEU A 102 -10.20 9.00 46.86
C LEU A 102 -9.52 10.36 46.66
N ASN A 103 -8.94 10.91 47.73
CA ASN A 103 -8.22 12.18 47.64
C ASN A 103 -6.94 12.06 46.78
N THR A 104 -6.21 10.95 46.89
CA THR A 104 -5.03 10.70 46.04
C THR A 104 -5.41 10.62 44.56
N LEU A 105 -6.59 10.06 44.25
CA LEU A 105 -7.16 10.01 42.91
C LEU A 105 -7.78 11.35 42.46
N GLY A 106 -7.93 12.33 43.36
CA GLY A 106 -8.54 13.63 43.07
C GLY A 106 -10.07 13.56 42.92
N ILE A 107 -10.71 12.54 43.51
CA ILE A 107 -12.16 12.32 43.41
C ILE A 107 -12.85 12.99 44.59
N PRO A 108 -13.67 14.04 44.38
CA PRO A 108 -14.31 14.80 45.46
C PRO A 108 -15.54 14.09 46.07
N GLN A 109 -16.01 13.00 45.48
CA GLN A 109 -17.25 12.32 45.88
C GLN A 109 -17.04 11.33 47.04
N LEU A 110 -17.73 11.57 48.17
CA LEU A 110 -17.81 10.63 49.30
C LEU A 110 -18.58 9.33 48.98
N GLY A 111 -19.37 9.30 47.90
CA GLY A 111 -20.23 8.17 47.52
C GLY A 111 -19.47 6.90 47.09
N LEU A 112 -18.20 7.01 46.68
CA LEU A 112 -17.39 5.88 46.22
C LEU A 112 -16.58 5.21 47.33
N ARG A 113 -16.72 5.69 48.57
CA ARG A 113 -15.93 5.22 49.72
C ARG A 113 -16.12 3.72 49.99
N GLU A 114 -17.37 3.25 49.97
CA GLU A 114 -17.67 1.83 50.17
C GLU A 114 -17.08 0.97 49.05
N HIS A 115 -17.17 1.44 47.80
CA HIS A 115 -16.62 0.75 46.63
C HIS A 115 -15.09 0.61 46.71
N ILE A 116 -14.38 1.70 47.06
CA ILE A 116 -12.92 1.67 47.27
C ILE A 116 -12.55 0.70 48.40
N GLN A 117 -13.35 0.65 49.47
CA GLN A 117 -13.15 -0.29 50.56
C GLN A 117 -13.36 -1.75 50.11
N ARG A 118 -14.37 -2.01 49.28
CA ARG A 118 -14.65 -3.34 48.71
C ARG A 118 -13.50 -3.78 47.78
N ARG A 119 -12.95 -2.85 46.99
CA ARG A 119 -11.81 -3.06 46.08
C ARG A 119 -10.43 -2.93 46.75
N LYS A 120 -10.34 -2.91 48.09
CA LYS A 120 -9.10 -2.59 48.83
C LYS A 120 -7.87 -3.42 48.41
N ALA A 121 -8.05 -4.68 48.01
CA ALA A 121 -6.96 -5.56 47.60
C ALA A 121 -6.27 -5.14 46.28
N PHE A 122 -6.95 -4.36 45.44
CA PHE A 122 -6.41 -3.85 44.18
C PHE A 122 -5.33 -2.78 44.40
N PHE A 123 -5.40 -2.02 45.49
CA PHE A 123 -4.57 -0.82 45.63
C PHE A 123 -3.19 -1.17 46.20
N SER A 124 -2.18 -1.08 45.33
CA SER A 124 -0.76 -0.93 45.70
C SER A 124 -0.24 0.41 45.20
N ILE A 125 0.91 0.89 45.71
CA ILE A 125 1.51 2.18 45.29
C ILE A 125 1.59 2.27 43.75
N LYS A 126 2.07 1.22 43.09
CA LYS A 126 2.19 1.16 41.62
C LYS A 126 0.82 1.24 40.92
N ARG A 127 -0.18 0.49 41.40
CA ARG A 127 -1.52 0.44 40.77
C ARG A 127 -2.34 1.70 41.04
N LEU A 128 -2.20 2.29 42.22
CA LEU A 128 -2.80 3.58 42.55
C LEU A 128 -2.26 4.68 41.64
N SER A 129 -0.94 4.71 41.42
CA SER A 129 -0.32 5.66 40.50
C SER A 129 -0.77 5.45 39.05
N ALA A 130 -0.90 4.20 38.60
CA ALA A 130 -1.38 3.89 37.25
C ALA A 130 -2.86 4.28 37.08
N LEU A 131 -3.71 3.94 38.05
CA LEU A 131 -5.13 4.27 38.06
C LEU A 131 -5.35 5.80 38.05
N LYS A 132 -4.54 6.54 38.83
CA LYS A 132 -4.60 8.01 38.88
C LYS A 132 -4.47 8.66 37.51
N GLY A 133 -3.68 8.08 36.60
CA GLY A 133 -3.53 8.58 35.24
C GLY A 133 -4.77 8.39 34.35
N LEU A 134 -5.72 7.55 34.76
CA LEU A 134 -6.95 7.22 34.01
C LEU A 134 -8.20 7.90 34.58
N VAL A 135 -8.15 8.38 35.82
CA VAL A 135 -9.30 8.96 36.52
C VAL A 135 -9.67 10.32 35.92
N THR A 136 -10.97 10.57 35.82
CA THR A 136 -11.59 11.80 35.32
C THR A 136 -12.46 12.44 36.41
N GLU A 137 -12.93 13.68 36.20
CA GLU A 137 -13.64 14.45 37.24
C GLU A 137 -14.99 13.85 37.67
N GLN A 138 -15.59 12.97 36.85
CA GLN A 138 -16.89 12.34 37.09
C GLN A 138 -16.77 10.81 37.09
N GLU A 139 -16.28 10.25 38.19
CA GLU A 139 -16.22 8.80 38.38
C GLU A 139 -17.50 8.21 38.97
N ASN A 140 -17.77 6.96 38.60
CA ASN A 140 -18.71 6.08 39.28
C ASN A 140 -18.07 4.69 39.48
N GLU A 141 -18.77 3.77 40.17
CA GLU A 141 -18.23 2.44 40.49
C GLU A 141 -17.80 1.65 39.23
N ALA A 142 -18.66 1.63 38.20
CA ALA A 142 -18.39 0.92 36.95
C ALA A 142 -17.20 1.52 36.17
N SER A 143 -17.11 2.85 36.12
CA SER A 143 -15.99 3.56 35.48
C SER A 143 -14.66 3.25 36.17
N LEU A 144 -14.65 3.24 37.52
CA LEU A 144 -13.46 2.88 38.29
C LEU A 144 -13.07 1.43 38.05
N ASP A 145 -14.00 0.49 38.12
CA ASP A 145 -13.72 -0.93 37.91
C ASP A 145 -13.16 -1.19 36.50
N LYS A 146 -13.71 -0.55 35.46
CA LYS A 146 -13.16 -0.60 34.09
C LYS A 146 -11.73 -0.07 34.01
N LYS A 147 -11.44 1.03 34.71
CA LYS A 147 -10.08 1.60 34.79
C LYS A 147 -9.12 0.70 35.58
N MET A 148 -9.61 -0.02 36.58
CA MET A 148 -8.81 -1.03 37.29
C MET A 148 -8.49 -2.23 36.39
N VAL A 149 -9.46 -2.70 35.59
CA VAL A 149 -9.22 -3.73 34.55
C VAL A 149 -8.17 -3.25 33.56
N ALA A 150 -8.26 -2.00 33.09
CA ALA A 150 -7.27 -1.39 32.21
C ALA A 150 -5.85 -1.37 32.81
N VAL A 151 -5.73 -1.03 34.10
CA VAL A 151 -4.43 -1.07 34.82
C VAL A 151 -3.87 -2.49 34.88
N ILE A 152 -4.69 -3.51 35.16
CA ILE A 152 -4.23 -4.91 35.20
C ILE A 152 -3.85 -5.40 33.80
N ALA A 153 -4.63 -5.04 32.78
CA ALA A 153 -4.33 -5.33 31.38
C ALA A 153 -3.11 -4.54 30.85
N GLY A 154 -2.55 -3.63 31.63
CA GLY A 154 -1.33 -2.88 31.29
C GLY A 154 -1.54 -1.76 30.26
N VAL A 155 -2.76 -1.28 30.09
CA VAL A 155 -3.09 -0.26 29.07
C VAL A 155 -3.25 1.13 29.67
N LYS A 156 -2.94 2.16 28.87
CA LYS A 156 -2.95 3.58 29.28
C LYS A 156 -4.26 4.30 29.02
N THR A 157 -5.25 3.63 28.45
CA THR A 157 -6.61 4.16 28.28
C THR A 157 -7.60 3.10 28.72
N ALA A 158 -8.73 3.51 29.30
CA ALA A 158 -9.77 2.58 29.72
C ALA A 158 -10.80 2.31 28.61
N LYS A 159 -10.35 2.31 27.36
CA LYS A 159 -11.19 1.91 26.23
C LYS A 159 -11.20 0.39 26.11
N THR A 160 -12.36 -0.18 25.86
CA THR A 160 -12.55 -1.64 25.74
C THR A 160 -11.70 -2.22 24.62
N GLU A 161 -11.58 -1.50 23.50
CA GLU A 161 -10.73 -1.89 22.37
C GLU A 161 -9.26 -2.11 22.78
N GLU A 162 -8.66 -1.17 23.54
CA GLU A 162 -7.27 -1.27 23.97
C GLU A 162 -7.06 -2.39 25.00
N ILE A 163 -8.02 -2.56 25.92
CA ILE A 163 -8.01 -3.69 26.88
C ILE A 163 -8.00 -5.01 26.13
N LEU A 164 -8.91 -5.18 25.16
CA LEU A 164 -9.00 -6.39 24.34
C LEU A 164 -7.74 -6.62 23.52
N PHE A 165 -7.20 -5.59 22.84
CA PHE A 165 -5.97 -5.74 22.08
C PHE A 165 -4.79 -6.20 22.95
N SER A 166 -4.66 -5.68 24.17
CA SER A 166 -3.62 -6.13 25.10
C SER A 166 -3.82 -7.60 25.48
N LEU A 167 -5.04 -8.00 25.87
CA LEU A 167 -5.33 -9.38 26.27
C LEU A 167 -5.13 -10.36 25.10
N ILE A 168 -5.61 -10.02 23.90
CA ILE A 168 -5.43 -10.86 22.70
C ILE A 168 -3.95 -10.96 22.32
N THR A 169 -3.19 -9.87 22.41
CA THR A 169 -1.74 -9.91 22.13
C THR A 169 -1.03 -10.83 23.13
N GLN A 170 -1.34 -10.74 24.42
CA GLN A 170 -0.80 -11.65 25.43
C GLN A 170 -1.19 -13.11 25.15
N TYR A 171 -2.43 -13.36 24.71
CA TYR A 171 -2.87 -14.69 24.28
C TYR A 171 -2.09 -15.21 23.09
N VAL A 172 -1.91 -14.43 22.03
CA VAL A 172 -1.12 -14.84 20.87
C VAL A 172 0.33 -15.12 21.25
N ASN A 173 0.95 -14.31 22.09
CA ASN A 173 2.32 -14.54 22.57
C ASN A 173 2.42 -15.85 23.37
N GLN A 174 1.40 -16.17 24.17
CA GLN A 174 1.37 -17.42 24.94
C GLN A 174 1.36 -18.64 24.01
N GLN A 175 0.63 -18.58 22.90
CA GLN A 175 0.55 -19.68 21.93
C GLN A 175 1.79 -19.82 21.05
N LYS A 176 2.65 -18.79 21.01
CA LYS A 176 3.89 -18.78 20.21
C LYS A 176 5.13 -19.13 21.03
N ASP A 177 4.96 -19.58 22.28
CA ASP A 177 6.03 -19.80 23.24
C ASP A 177 6.92 -18.55 23.49
N ASP A 178 6.35 -17.35 23.32
CA ASP A 178 6.99 -16.07 23.66
C ASP A 178 6.70 -15.67 25.12
N ASP A 179 7.48 -14.74 25.68
CA ASP A 179 7.32 -14.17 27.04
C ASP A 179 5.94 -13.51 27.23
N SER A 180 4.91 -14.32 27.53
CA SER A 180 3.53 -13.90 27.73
C SER A 180 3.21 -13.70 29.19
N ASN A 181 2.50 -12.60 29.47
CA ASN A 181 1.97 -12.29 30.79
C ASN A 181 0.49 -12.70 30.95
N LEU A 182 -0.14 -13.40 30.00
CA LEU A 182 -1.59 -13.64 30.03
C LEU A 182 -2.04 -14.34 31.32
N GLU A 183 -1.38 -15.44 31.69
CA GLU A 183 -1.75 -16.22 32.88
C GLU A 183 -1.65 -15.36 34.15
N ASN A 184 -0.58 -14.56 34.26
CA ASN A 184 -0.39 -13.61 35.36
C ASN A 184 -1.49 -12.53 35.36
N THR A 185 -1.82 -11.97 34.20
CA THR A 185 -2.87 -10.95 34.04
C THR A 185 -4.24 -11.50 34.44
N LEU A 186 -4.63 -12.68 33.96
CA LEU A 186 -5.89 -13.33 34.32
C LEU A 186 -5.94 -13.72 35.80
N ALA A 187 -4.83 -14.22 36.36
CA ALA A 187 -4.72 -14.51 37.79
C ALA A 187 -4.85 -13.24 38.64
N MET A 188 -4.32 -12.11 38.17
CA MET A 188 -4.49 -10.81 38.83
C MET A 188 -5.92 -10.30 38.76
N LEU A 189 -6.61 -10.42 37.63
CA LEU A 189 -8.04 -10.08 37.51
C LEU A 189 -8.87 -10.90 38.50
N LYS A 190 -8.63 -12.21 38.59
CA LYS A 190 -9.28 -13.11 39.57
C LYS A 190 -9.00 -12.69 41.01
N ARG A 191 -7.72 -12.49 41.36
CA ARG A 191 -7.29 -12.12 42.71
C ARG A 191 -7.91 -10.81 43.20
N HIS A 192 -8.26 -9.91 42.27
CA HIS A 192 -8.84 -8.61 42.59
C HIS A 192 -10.34 -8.52 42.30
N ASP A 193 -11.00 -9.64 42.02
CA ASP A 193 -12.45 -9.72 41.76
C ASP A 193 -12.89 -8.85 40.56
N LEU A 194 -12.01 -8.72 39.56
CA LEU A 194 -12.21 -7.91 38.34
C LEU A 194 -12.43 -8.77 37.10
N GLU A 195 -12.37 -10.11 37.21
CA GLU A 195 -12.67 -11.00 36.09
C GLU A 195 -14.15 -10.90 35.66
N GLY A 196 -15.10 -10.93 36.61
CA GLY A 196 -16.51 -10.74 36.31
C GLY A 196 -16.80 -9.39 35.64
N VAL A 197 -16.15 -8.32 36.12
CA VAL A 197 -16.24 -6.98 35.55
C VAL A 197 -15.83 -6.97 34.08
N LEU A 198 -14.73 -7.63 33.71
CA LEU A 198 -14.28 -7.71 32.32
C LEU A 198 -15.37 -8.32 31.43
N TRP A 199 -15.97 -9.44 31.86
CA TRP A 199 -17.00 -10.11 31.09
C TRP A 199 -18.31 -9.32 31.03
N ASP A 200 -18.67 -8.62 32.11
CA ASP A 200 -19.82 -7.73 32.14
C ASP A 200 -19.67 -6.54 31.17
N ILE A 201 -18.48 -5.95 31.09
CA ILE A 201 -18.16 -4.90 30.10
C ILE A 201 -18.36 -5.44 28.69
N LEU A 202 -17.87 -6.65 28.39
CA LEU A 202 -17.99 -7.25 27.06
C LEU A 202 -19.42 -7.67 26.72
N ASN A 203 -20.20 -8.11 27.71
CA ASN A 203 -21.63 -8.34 27.54
C ASN A 203 -22.37 -7.04 27.22
N GLN A 204 -22.13 -5.97 27.98
CA GLN A 204 -22.82 -4.68 27.80
C GLN A 204 -22.42 -3.96 26.51
N GLU A 205 -21.13 -3.93 26.17
CA GLU A 205 -20.64 -3.13 25.03
C GLU A 205 -20.60 -3.91 23.72
N MET A 206 -20.46 -5.24 23.77
CA MET A 206 -20.31 -6.10 22.59
C MET A 206 -21.34 -7.24 22.50
N GLY A 207 -22.24 -7.38 23.48
CA GLY A 207 -23.25 -8.46 23.49
C GLY A 207 -22.66 -9.86 23.65
N TYR A 208 -21.45 -9.98 24.23
CA TYR A 208 -20.81 -11.27 24.45
C TYR A 208 -21.42 -12.01 25.64
N GLN A 209 -22.07 -13.14 25.37
CA GLN A 209 -22.71 -14.00 26.37
C GLN A 209 -22.20 -15.44 26.24
N ALA A 210 -21.73 -15.99 27.36
CA ALA A 210 -21.26 -17.37 27.50
C ALA A 210 -21.41 -17.83 28.96
N GLU A 211 -21.74 -19.11 29.17
CA GLU A 211 -21.80 -19.71 30.52
C GLU A 211 -20.41 -19.76 31.17
N HIS A 212 -19.39 -20.06 30.37
CA HIS A 212 -17.99 -20.08 30.77
C HIS A 212 -17.20 -19.18 29.83
N PRO A 213 -17.14 -17.86 30.11
CA PRO A 213 -16.51 -16.90 29.21
C PRO A 213 -15.00 -17.13 29.15
N THR A 214 -14.47 -17.18 27.93
CA THR A 214 -13.02 -17.28 27.67
C THR A 214 -12.62 -16.39 26.50
N LEU A 215 -11.35 -16.01 26.46
CA LEU A 215 -10.84 -15.19 25.36
C LEU A 215 -10.89 -15.95 24.02
N GLU A 216 -10.63 -17.25 24.02
CA GLU A 216 -10.75 -18.12 22.84
C GLU A 216 -12.17 -18.13 22.28
N ASN A 217 -13.18 -18.28 23.15
CA ASN A 217 -14.57 -18.26 22.74
C ASN A 217 -14.98 -16.86 22.24
N LEU A 218 -14.50 -15.79 22.87
CA LEU A 218 -14.71 -14.43 22.37
C LEU A 218 -14.13 -14.25 20.97
N ILE A 219 -12.87 -14.64 20.75
CA ILE A 219 -12.20 -14.56 19.43
C ILE A 219 -13.01 -15.33 18.39
N LEU A 220 -13.42 -16.56 18.69
CA LEU A 220 -14.30 -17.35 17.80
C LEU A 220 -15.58 -16.57 17.46
N LYS A 221 -16.27 -16.01 18.45
CA LYS A 221 -17.51 -15.26 18.22
C LYS A 221 -17.29 -13.97 17.41
N LEU A 222 -16.18 -13.27 17.63
CA LEU A 222 -15.81 -12.08 16.85
C LEU A 222 -15.61 -12.43 15.37
N PHE A 223 -14.82 -13.47 15.09
CA PHE A 223 -14.55 -13.91 13.72
C PHE A 223 -15.79 -14.51 13.04
N CYS A 224 -16.60 -15.31 13.74
CA CYS A 224 -17.87 -15.81 13.21
C CYS A 224 -18.86 -14.67 12.92
N THR A 225 -18.91 -13.65 13.78
CA THR A 225 -19.76 -12.46 13.56
C THR A 225 -19.28 -11.64 12.37
N ASP A 226 -17.96 -11.43 12.24
CA ASP A 226 -17.33 -10.72 11.12
C ASP A 226 -17.60 -11.44 9.79
N LEU A 227 -17.38 -12.75 9.75
CA LEU A 227 -17.62 -13.57 8.57
C LEU A 227 -19.12 -13.62 8.20
N SER A 228 -20.01 -13.82 9.18
CA SER A 228 -21.46 -13.87 8.95
C SER A 228 -22.04 -12.56 8.40
N ALA A 229 -21.43 -11.42 8.77
CA ALA A 229 -21.85 -10.11 8.32
C ALA A 229 -21.36 -9.76 6.91
N GLN A 230 -20.19 -10.26 6.50
CA GLN A 230 -19.53 -9.82 5.26
C GLN A 230 -19.49 -10.88 4.16
N ALA A 231 -19.70 -12.16 4.48
CA ALA A 231 -19.70 -13.25 3.50
C ALA A 231 -21.05 -13.38 2.79
N ASP A 232 -21.13 -14.34 1.86
CA ASP A 232 -22.32 -14.65 1.07
C ASP A 232 -23.56 -14.84 1.99
N PRO A 233 -24.57 -13.94 1.89
CA PRO A 233 -25.75 -13.99 2.74
C PRO A 233 -26.53 -15.30 2.63
N GLN A 234 -26.41 -16.02 1.52
CA GLN A 234 -27.11 -17.30 1.29
C GLN A 234 -26.43 -18.49 1.98
N LYS A 235 -25.20 -18.32 2.48
CA LYS A 235 -24.38 -19.41 3.05
C LYS A 235 -23.85 -19.12 4.46
N ARG A 236 -24.66 -18.44 5.28
CA ARG A 236 -24.25 -18.03 6.65
C ARG A 236 -24.84 -18.87 7.78
N GLU A 237 -25.75 -19.79 7.49
CA GLU A 237 -26.49 -20.59 8.50
C GLU A 237 -25.54 -21.36 9.44
N TRP A 238 -24.43 -21.87 8.92
CA TRP A 238 -23.45 -22.63 9.68
C TRP A 238 -22.73 -21.81 10.78
N LEU A 239 -22.79 -20.47 10.72
CA LEU A 239 -22.18 -19.57 11.71
C LEU A 239 -23.13 -19.16 12.83
N GLU A 240 -24.45 -19.33 12.66
CA GLU A 240 -25.48 -18.67 13.49
C GLU A 240 -25.36 -18.96 14.99
N LYS A 241 -24.86 -20.15 15.38
CA LYS A 241 -24.66 -20.49 16.80
C LYS A 241 -23.50 -19.76 17.46
N ASN A 242 -22.57 -19.22 16.66
CA ASN A 242 -21.35 -18.58 17.11
C ASN A 242 -21.32 -17.08 16.83
N VAL A 243 -22.38 -16.48 16.31
CA VAL A 243 -22.46 -15.01 16.20
C VAL A 243 -22.91 -14.38 17.52
N LEU A 244 -22.57 -13.13 17.73
CA LEU A 244 -23.09 -12.34 18.85
C LEU A 244 -24.60 -12.14 18.69
N VAL A 245 -25.35 -12.05 19.79
CA VAL A 245 -26.82 -12.15 19.75
C VAL A 245 -27.47 -10.81 19.46
N THR A 246 -27.02 -9.75 20.13
CA THR A 246 -27.66 -8.43 20.06
C THR A 246 -27.23 -7.65 18.81
N PRO A 247 -28.12 -6.89 18.14
CA PRO A 247 -27.74 -6.09 16.98
C PRO A 247 -26.68 -5.01 17.28
N SER A 248 -26.77 -4.36 18.45
CA SER A 248 -25.76 -3.39 18.91
C SER A 248 -24.42 -4.07 19.18
N GLY A 249 -24.43 -5.24 19.82
CA GLY A 249 -23.24 -6.03 20.09
C GLY A 249 -22.53 -6.49 18.82
N ARG A 250 -23.30 -6.95 17.81
CA ARG A 250 -22.77 -7.26 16.47
C ARG A 250 -22.10 -6.05 15.83
N ALA A 251 -22.74 -4.88 15.87
CA ALA A 251 -22.18 -3.67 15.27
C ALA A 251 -20.90 -3.21 15.99
N SER A 252 -20.88 -3.20 17.33
CA SER A 252 -19.68 -2.93 18.12
C SER A 252 -18.55 -3.90 17.82
N ALA A 253 -18.84 -5.19 17.66
CA ALA A 253 -17.85 -6.20 17.31
C ALA A 253 -17.26 -6.01 15.92
N LEU A 254 -18.10 -5.69 14.92
CA LEU A 254 -17.61 -5.38 13.58
C LEU A 254 -16.75 -4.10 13.57
N ALA A 255 -17.15 -3.07 14.32
CA ALA A 255 -16.35 -1.86 14.49
C ALA A 255 -14.99 -2.14 15.17
N PHE A 256 -14.97 -3.04 16.16
CA PHE A 256 -13.74 -3.54 16.76
C PHE A 256 -12.85 -4.27 15.73
N MET A 257 -13.43 -5.16 14.91
CA MET A 257 -12.69 -5.90 13.87
C MET A 257 -12.09 -4.95 12.81
N VAL A 258 -12.82 -3.91 12.40
CA VAL A 258 -12.32 -2.85 11.52
C VAL A 258 -11.13 -2.13 12.17
N THR A 259 -11.26 -1.76 13.44
CA THR A 259 -10.18 -1.09 14.19
C THR A 259 -8.95 -1.99 14.33
N TRP A 260 -9.15 -3.28 14.59
CA TRP A 260 -8.08 -4.26 14.70
C TRP A 260 -7.27 -4.35 13.39
N ARG A 261 -7.96 -4.45 12.25
CA ARG A 261 -7.33 -4.50 10.93
C ARG A 261 -6.62 -3.18 10.57
N ALA A 262 -7.15 -2.04 11.02
CA ALA A 262 -6.57 -0.73 10.73
C ALA A 262 -5.27 -0.46 11.50
N ASP A 263 -5.13 -0.99 12.72
CA ASP A 263 -3.99 -0.72 13.59
C ASP A 263 -2.82 -1.68 13.36
N ARG A 264 -1.73 -1.15 12.77
CA ARG A 264 -0.52 -1.93 12.46
C ARG A 264 0.17 -2.51 13.69
N ARG A 265 -0.03 -1.95 14.89
CA ARG A 265 0.52 -2.48 16.14
C ARG A 265 -0.01 -3.88 16.45
N TYR A 266 -1.25 -4.18 16.02
CA TYR A 266 -1.95 -5.42 16.33
C TYR A 266 -2.06 -6.37 15.14
N LYS A 267 -1.36 -6.07 14.03
CA LYS A 267 -1.33 -6.88 12.80
C LYS A 267 -0.95 -8.34 13.06
N GLU A 268 0.11 -8.59 13.83
CA GLU A 268 0.59 -9.95 14.07
C GLU A 268 -0.41 -10.79 14.87
N ALA A 269 -1.11 -10.16 15.83
CA ALA A 269 -2.17 -10.81 16.58
C ALA A 269 -3.37 -11.12 15.68
N TYR A 270 -3.77 -10.18 14.82
CA TYR A 270 -4.85 -10.42 13.85
C TYR A 270 -4.50 -11.56 12.90
N ASP A 271 -3.32 -11.51 12.27
CA ASP A 271 -2.88 -12.53 11.31
C ASP A 271 -2.86 -13.93 11.94
N TYR A 272 -2.41 -14.04 13.19
CA TYR A 272 -2.41 -15.30 13.93
C TYR A 272 -3.84 -15.80 14.19
N CYS A 273 -4.71 -14.95 14.75
CA CYS A 273 -6.09 -15.34 15.04
C CYS A 273 -6.87 -15.67 13.76
N ALA A 274 -6.68 -14.91 12.69
CA ALA A 274 -7.29 -15.17 11.39
C ALA A 274 -6.85 -16.52 10.81
N GLN A 275 -5.57 -16.89 10.95
CA GLN A 275 -5.07 -18.20 10.54
C GLN A 275 -5.69 -19.33 11.38
N GLN A 276 -5.72 -19.18 12.71
CA GLN A 276 -6.36 -20.17 13.59
C GLN A 276 -7.85 -20.38 13.25
N MET A 277 -8.57 -19.29 13.01
CA MET A 277 -9.99 -19.35 12.64
C MET A 277 -10.18 -19.93 11.23
N GLN A 278 -9.28 -19.64 10.29
CA GLN A 278 -9.27 -20.27 8.98
C GLN A 278 -9.10 -21.79 9.09
N ASP A 279 -8.14 -22.27 9.89
CA ASP A 279 -7.88 -23.70 10.05
C ASP A 279 -9.05 -24.41 10.75
N ALA A 280 -9.67 -23.76 11.73
CA ALA A 280 -10.80 -24.30 12.48
C ALA A 280 -12.12 -24.32 11.69
N LEU A 281 -12.40 -23.26 10.92
CA LEU A 281 -13.70 -23.06 10.26
C LEU A 281 -13.70 -23.43 8.78
N ARG A 282 -12.52 -23.45 8.13
CA ARG A 282 -12.31 -23.72 6.71
C ARG A 282 -13.31 -22.97 5.81
N PRO A 283 -13.42 -21.63 5.93
CA PRO A 283 -14.46 -20.86 5.25
C PRO A 283 -14.36 -20.96 3.72
N GLU A 284 -13.17 -21.20 3.16
CA GLU A 284 -12.97 -21.46 1.74
C GLU A 284 -13.81 -22.61 1.20
N ASP A 285 -14.05 -23.67 1.98
CA ASP A 285 -14.88 -24.81 1.54
C ASP A 285 -16.35 -24.39 1.38
N GLN A 286 -16.83 -23.48 2.22
CA GLN A 286 -18.21 -22.99 2.21
C GLN A 286 -18.46 -21.99 1.07
N TYR A 287 -17.48 -21.13 0.81
CA TYR A 287 -17.61 -20.01 -0.14
C TYR A 287 -16.95 -20.24 -1.50
N ARG A 288 -16.34 -21.41 -1.74
CA ARG A 288 -15.66 -21.73 -3.02
C ARG A 288 -16.51 -21.49 -4.27
N LEU A 289 -17.82 -21.73 -4.16
CA LEU A 289 -18.78 -21.57 -5.26
C LEU A 289 -19.56 -20.25 -5.19
N SER A 290 -19.24 -19.38 -4.24
CA SER A 290 -19.89 -18.07 -4.13
C SER A 290 -19.31 -17.12 -5.17
N SER A 291 -20.13 -16.17 -5.62
CA SER A 291 -19.67 -15.11 -6.51
C SER A 291 -18.61 -14.26 -5.81
N PRO A 292 -17.50 -13.88 -6.48
CA PRO A 292 -16.53 -12.97 -5.88
C PRO A 292 -17.14 -11.60 -5.55
N TYR A 293 -18.23 -11.23 -6.25
CA TYR A 293 -18.98 -10.00 -5.98
C TYR A 293 -19.85 -10.08 -4.72
N ASP A 294 -20.28 -11.27 -4.30
CA ASP A 294 -21.01 -11.45 -3.04
C ASP A 294 -20.07 -11.45 -1.82
N LEU A 295 -18.78 -11.69 -2.04
CA LEU A 295 -17.73 -11.69 -1.01
C LEU A 295 -16.96 -10.36 -0.93
N HIS A 296 -17.39 -9.33 -1.68
CA HIS A 296 -16.60 -8.12 -1.89
C HIS A 296 -16.24 -7.37 -0.59
N GLU A 297 -17.12 -7.38 0.42
CA GLU A 297 -16.85 -6.78 1.73
C GLU A 297 -15.96 -7.66 2.63
N CYS A 298 -15.93 -8.98 2.41
CA CYS A 298 -15.33 -9.95 3.34
C CYS A 298 -13.80 -9.92 3.33
N GLU A 299 -13.20 -9.48 4.44
CA GLU A 299 -11.74 -9.45 4.63
C GLU A 299 -11.29 -10.24 5.89
N THR A 300 -12.18 -11.07 6.44
CA THR A 300 -11.98 -11.77 7.71
C THR A 300 -10.76 -12.69 7.71
N THR A 301 -10.61 -13.56 6.70
CA THR A 301 -9.48 -14.52 6.59
C THR A 301 -8.75 -14.40 5.27
N LEU A 302 -7.50 -14.88 5.24
CA LEU A 302 -6.69 -14.90 4.02
C LEU A 302 -7.24 -15.87 2.97
N SER A 303 -7.82 -17.00 3.39
CA SER A 303 -8.41 -17.98 2.46
C SER A 303 -9.60 -17.42 1.69
N ILE A 304 -10.34 -16.46 2.25
CA ILE A 304 -11.40 -15.76 1.50
C ILE A 304 -10.81 -14.85 0.43
N GLU A 305 -9.74 -14.12 0.74
CA GLU A 305 -9.00 -13.33 -0.26
C GLU A 305 -8.54 -14.23 -1.43
N GLN A 306 -7.97 -15.39 -1.12
CA GLN A 306 -7.56 -16.38 -2.13
C GLN A 306 -8.75 -16.95 -2.91
N THR A 307 -9.89 -17.18 -2.25
CA THR A 307 -11.12 -17.65 -2.90
C THR A 307 -11.64 -16.63 -3.91
N ILE A 308 -11.65 -15.35 -3.56
CA ILE A 308 -12.03 -14.25 -4.47
C ILE A 308 -11.09 -14.23 -5.68
N ILE A 309 -9.77 -14.29 -5.46
CA ILE A 309 -8.79 -14.29 -6.54
C ILE A 309 -8.99 -15.50 -7.46
N HIS A 310 -9.16 -16.71 -6.94
CA HIS A 310 -9.42 -17.91 -7.75
C HIS A 310 -10.69 -17.78 -8.59
N ALA A 311 -11.76 -17.22 -8.02
CA ALA A 311 -13.00 -16.97 -8.75
C ALA A 311 -12.79 -15.95 -9.87
N LEU A 312 -12.02 -14.88 -9.64
CA LEU A 312 -11.69 -13.88 -10.66
C LEU A 312 -10.79 -14.44 -11.78
N VAL A 313 -9.80 -15.26 -11.42
CA VAL A 313 -8.98 -16.00 -12.40
C VAL A 313 -9.87 -16.90 -13.26
N THR A 314 -10.79 -17.64 -12.62
CA THR A 314 -11.74 -18.51 -13.34
C THR A 314 -12.61 -17.71 -14.29
N GLN A 315 -13.16 -16.57 -13.83
CA GLN A 315 -13.97 -15.67 -14.64
C GLN A 315 -13.21 -15.09 -15.85
N LEU A 316 -11.90 -14.83 -15.72
CA LEU A 316 -11.06 -14.37 -16.84
C LEU A 316 -10.71 -15.48 -17.83
N LEU A 317 -10.66 -16.74 -17.38
CA LEU A 317 -10.36 -17.90 -18.21
C LEU A 317 -11.59 -18.43 -18.96
N GLU A 318 -12.79 -18.13 -18.49
CA GLU A 318 -14.02 -18.43 -19.21
C GLU A 318 -14.07 -17.60 -20.51
N GLU A 319 -14.14 -18.28 -21.67
CA GLU A 319 -14.16 -17.65 -23.01
C GLU A 319 -15.44 -16.81 -23.30
N SER A 320 -16.20 -16.42 -22.27
CA SER A 320 -17.44 -15.67 -22.40
C SER A 320 -17.17 -14.16 -22.50
N THR A 321 -17.78 -13.51 -23.50
CA THR A 321 -17.73 -12.04 -23.70
C THR A 321 -18.57 -11.26 -22.68
N THR A 322 -19.04 -11.90 -21.61
CA THR A 322 -20.06 -11.39 -20.68
C THR A 322 -19.51 -10.83 -19.37
N LEU A 323 -18.18 -10.67 -19.24
CA LEU A 323 -17.59 -10.03 -18.07
C LEU A 323 -18.12 -8.58 -17.92
N ASP A 324 -18.81 -8.29 -16.82
CA ASP A 324 -19.10 -6.90 -16.44
C ASP A 324 -17.80 -6.25 -15.97
N ARG A 325 -17.15 -5.56 -16.90
CA ARG A 325 -15.87 -4.89 -16.70
C ARG A 325 -15.91 -3.84 -15.60
N GLU A 326 -17.05 -3.17 -15.43
CA GLU A 326 -17.19 -2.12 -14.42
C GLU A 326 -17.30 -2.72 -13.02
N ALA A 327 -18.11 -3.77 -12.88
CA ALA A 327 -18.17 -4.54 -11.64
C ALA A 327 -16.79 -5.15 -11.29
N PHE A 328 -16.10 -5.73 -12.27
CA PHE A 328 -14.77 -6.31 -12.10
C PHE A 328 -13.74 -5.27 -11.62
N LYS A 329 -13.63 -4.13 -12.32
CA LYS A 329 -12.74 -3.02 -11.93
C LYS A 329 -13.04 -2.51 -10.53
N LYS A 330 -14.34 -2.32 -10.21
CA LYS A 330 -14.79 -1.85 -8.89
C LYS A 330 -14.36 -2.83 -7.81
N LEU A 331 -14.60 -4.13 -8.00
CA LEU A 331 -14.18 -5.16 -7.07
C LEU A 331 -12.68 -5.14 -6.84
N LEU A 332 -11.86 -5.10 -7.91
CA LEU A 332 -10.39 -5.08 -7.75
C LEU A 332 -9.92 -3.87 -6.92
N SER A 333 -10.50 -2.70 -7.19
CA SER A 333 -10.22 -1.47 -6.43
C SER A 333 -10.61 -1.59 -4.96
N GLU A 334 -11.80 -2.12 -4.68
CA GLU A 334 -12.25 -2.38 -3.31
C GLU A 334 -11.28 -3.31 -2.59
N ARG A 335 -10.94 -4.46 -3.18
CA ARG A 335 -10.01 -5.43 -2.58
C ARG A 335 -8.62 -4.87 -2.32
N GLN A 336 -8.08 -4.07 -3.24
CA GLN A 336 -6.78 -3.41 -3.06
C GLN A 336 -6.74 -2.49 -1.83
N SER A 337 -7.89 -1.94 -1.40
CA SER A 337 -7.99 -1.12 -0.18
C SER A 337 -8.17 -1.91 1.13
N LYS A 338 -8.44 -3.23 1.04
CA LYS A 338 -8.69 -4.12 2.18
C LYS A 338 -7.41 -4.59 2.87
N TYR A 339 -7.57 -5.10 4.08
CA TYR A 339 -6.50 -5.47 5.02
C TYR A 339 -5.37 -6.31 4.39
N TRP A 340 -5.70 -7.40 3.69
CA TRP A 340 -4.70 -8.31 3.15
C TRP A 340 -3.85 -7.65 2.06
N CYS A 341 -4.43 -6.85 1.18
CA CYS A 341 -3.68 -6.08 0.18
C CYS A 341 -2.85 -4.97 0.81
N GLN A 342 -3.36 -4.32 1.86
CA GLN A 342 -2.66 -3.26 2.58
C GLN A 342 -1.52 -3.77 3.46
N THR A 343 -1.52 -5.06 3.83
CA THR A 343 -0.49 -5.67 4.67
C THR A 343 0.48 -6.56 3.90
N ARG A 344 0.09 -7.03 2.71
CA ARG A 344 0.84 -7.98 1.90
C ARG A 344 0.87 -7.52 0.44
N GLN A 345 1.99 -6.94 0.02
CA GLN A 345 2.16 -6.34 -1.30
C GLN A 345 1.90 -7.35 -2.45
N GLU A 346 2.15 -8.64 -2.24
CA GLU A 346 1.87 -9.68 -3.22
C GLU A 346 0.38 -9.76 -3.62
N TYR A 347 -0.55 -9.55 -2.67
CA TYR A 347 -1.98 -9.56 -2.98
C TYR A 347 -2.39 -8.32 -3.77
N TYR A 348 -1.81 -7.17 -3.43
CA TYR A 348 -1.99 -5.96 -4.21
C TYR A 348 -1.52 -6.16 -5.68
N ALA A 349 -0.35 -6.77 -5.86
CA ALA A 349 0.20 -7.10 -7.16
C ALA A 349 -0.66 -8.11 -7.93
N ILE A 350 -1.23 -9.12 -7.27
CA ILE A 350 -2.18 -10.06 -7.90
C ILE A 350 -3.34 -9.30 -8.53
N TYR A 351 -3.96 -8.36 -7.81
CA TYR A 351 -5.07 -7.57 -8.35
C TYR A 351 -4.65 -6.67 -9.52
N ASP A 352 -3.44 -6.11 -9.51
CA ASP A 352 -2.92 -5.39 -10.66
C ASP A 352 -2.65 -6.32 -11.86
N ALA A 353 -2.15 -7.54 -11.63
CA ALA A 353 -2.03 -8.55 -12.69
C ALA A 353 -3.41 -8.88 -13.29
N LEU A 354 -4.42 -9.18 -12.46
CA LEU A 354 -5.80 -9.42 -12.92
C LEU A 354 -6.36 -8.26 -13.75
N ARG A 355 -6.05 -7.01 -13.37
CA ARG A 355 -6.42 -5.82 -14.13
C ARG A 355 -5.78 -5.79 -15.52
N GLN A 356 -4.50 -6.15 -15.64
CA GLN A 356 -3.83 -6.17 -16.94
C GLN A 356 -4.26 -7.36 -17.81
N ALA A 357 -4.52 -8.51 -17.19
CA ALA A 357 -5.12 -9.66 -17.88
C ALA A 357 -6.47 -9.29 -18.49
N GLU A 358 -7.36 -8.68 -17.70
CA GLU A 358 -8.65 -8.17 -18.19
C GLU A 358 -8.48 -7.22 -19.37
N ARG A 359 -7.54 -6.27 -19.29
CA ARG A 359 -7.26 -5.32 -20.38
C ARG A 359 -6.83 -6.04 -21.66
N LEU A 360 -5.93 -7.02 -21.55
CA LEU A 360 -5.44 -7.80 -22.69
C LEU A 360 -6.56 -8.64 -23.33
N LEU A 361 -7.41 -9.25 -22.50
CA LEU A 361 -8.57 -10.01 -22.95
C LEU A 361 -9.64 -9.13 -23.61
N ASN A 362 -9.87 -7.93 -23.06
CA ASN A 362 -10.77 -6.98 -23.70
C ASN A 362 -10.25 -6.53 -25.07
N LEU A 363 -8.94 -6.28 -25.19
CA LEU A 363 -8.30 -5.98 -26.47
C LEU A 363 -8.48 -7.14 -27.46
N ARG A 364 -8.25 -8.38 -27.02
CA ARG A 364 -8.48 -9.60 -27.81
C ARG A 364 -9.94 -9.74 -28.27
N ASN A 365 -10.91 -9.40 -27.43
CA ASN A 365 -12.32 -9.49 -27.78
C ASN A 365 -12.74 -8.44 -28.82
N ARG A 366 -12.12 -7.27 -28.82
CA ARG A 366 -12.37 -6.21 -29.82
C ARG A 366 -11.75 -6.50 -31.18
N HIS A 367 -10.77 -7.40 -31.24
CA HIS A 367 -10.05 -7.80 -32.45
C HIS A 367 -10.21 -9.31 -32.73
N ILE A 368 -11.39 -9.88 -32.49
CA ILE A 368 -11.60 -11.34 -32.61
C ILE A 368 -11.25 -11.91 -33.99
N ASP A 369 -11.47 -11.13 -35.04
CA ASP A 369 -11.20 -11.50 -36.43
C ASP A 369 -9.73 -11.29 -36.84
N GLY A 370 -8.87 -10.83 -35.92
CA GLY A 370 -7.49 -10.43 -36.20
C GLY A 370 -7.38 -8.98 -36.68
N PHE A 371 -6.24 -8.63 -37.27
CA PHE A 371 -5.93 -7.25 -37.67
C PHE A 371 -6.09 -7.04 -39.17
N HIS A 372 -7.02 -6.18 -39.58
CA HIS A 372 -7.29 -5.91 -40.99
C HIS A 372 -7.20 -4.41 -41.28
N TYR A 373 -6.08 -3.99 -41.87
CA TYR A 373 -5.85 -2.61 -42.29
C TYR A 373 -5.54 -2.56 -43.78
N GLN A 374 -5.95 -1.48 -44.44
CA GLN A 374 -5.88 -1.35 -45.90
C GLN A 374 -4.44 -1.19 -46.39
N ASP A 375 -3.62 -0.46 -45.65
CA ASP A 375 -2.28 -0.06 -46.04
C ASP A 375 -1.37 0.13 -44.82
N SER A 376 -0.07 0.35 -45.05
CA SER A 376 0.89 0.47 -43.94
C SER A 376 0.66 1.71 -43.08
N ALA A 377 0.14 2.80 -43.65
CA ALA A 377 -0.11 4.05 -42.93
C ALA A 377 -1.25 3.91 -41.92
N THR A 378 -2.36 3.28 -42.33
CA THR A 378 -3.51 2.99 -41.47
C THR A 378 -3.15 1.97 -40.39
N PHE A 379 -2.37 0.94 -40.72
CA PHE A 379 -1.89 -0.03 -39.73
C PHE A 379 -0.94 0.61 -38.71
N TRP A 380 0.01 1.42 -39.17
CA TRP A 380 0.94 2.16 -38.30
C TRP A 380 0.20 3.04 -37.30
N LYS A 381 -0.79 3.79 -37.80
CA LYS A 381 -1.65 4.64 -36.98
C LYS A 381 -2.40 3.82 -35.93
N ALA A 382 -3.01 2.70 -36.32
CA ALA A 382 -3.70 1.82 -35.39
C ALA A 382 -2.77 1.24 -34.32
N TYR A 383 -1.52 0.92 -34.68
CA TYR A 383 -0.52 0.49 -33.71
C TYR A 383 -0.22 1.59 -32.69
N CYS A 384 -0.02 2.83 -33.14
CA CYS A 384 0.28 3.97 -32.27
C CYS A 384 -0.91 4.41 -31.39
N GLU A 385 -2.15 4.17 -31.81
CA GLU A 385 -3.36 4.57 -31.10
C GLU A 385 -3.86 3.48 -30.13
N GLU A 386 -3.71 2.21 -30.49
CA GLU A 386 -4.31 1.11 -29.74
C GLU A 386 -3.48 -0.16 -29.66
N LEU A 387 -2.93 -0.67 -30.77
CA LEU A 387 -2.40 -2.04 -30.78
C LEU A 387 -1.14 -2.21 -29.91
N PHE A 388 -0.41 -1.12 -29.64
CA PHE A 388 0.68 -1.13 -28.66
C PHE A 388 0.20 -1.51 -27.24
N ARG A 389 -1.10 -1.35 -26.93
CA ARG A 389 -1.66 -1.66 -25.60
C ARG A 389 -1.67 -3.14 -25.30
N PHE A 390 -1.64 -4.02 -26.32
CA PHE A 390 -1.43 -5.45 -26.10
C PHE A 390 -0.05 -5.71 -25.49
N ASP A 391 0.97 -5.06 -26.04
CA ASP A 391 2.34 -5.13 -25.54
C ASP A 391 2.45 -4.57 -24.12
N GLN A 392 1.81 -3.43 -23.86
CA GLN A 392 1.78 -2.79 -22.55
C GLN A 392 1.09 -3.67 -21.50
N ALA A 393 -0.11 -4.18 -21.80
CA ALA A 393 -0.86 -5.02 -20.87
C ALA A 393 -0.12 -6.34 -20.59
N TYR A 394 0.48 -6.96 -21.60
CA TYR A 394 1.31 -8.16 -21.43
C TYR A 394 2.55 -7.89 -20.56
N ARG A 395 3.30 -6.82 -20.81
CA ARG A 395 4.44 -6.43 -19.96
C ARG A 395 4.01 -6.21 -18.51
N LEU A 396 3.00 -5.37 -18.30
CA LEU A 396 2.56 -5.00 -16.96
C LEU A 396 1.99 -6.20 -16.20
N PHE A 397 1.25 -7.09 -16.88
CA PHE A 397 0.81 -8.35 -16.28
C PHE A 397 1.99 -9.16 -15.72
N ASN A 398 3.02 -9.38 -16.55
CA ASN A 398 4.21 -10.13 -16.15
C ASN A 398 5.02 -9.42 -15.05
N GLU A 399 5.11 -8.09 -15.09
CA GLU A 399 5.76 -7.27 -14.04
C GLU A 399 5.12 -7.53 -12.67
N TYR A 400 3.79 -7.52 -12.60
CA TYR A 400 3.06 -7.79 -11.35
C TYR A 400 3.08 -9.27 -10.96
N ALA A 401 2.93 -10.20 -11.92
CA ALA A 401 2.97 -11.64 -11.66
C ALA A 401 4.34 -12.10 -11.11
N LEU A 402 5.45 -11.48 -11.55
CA LEU A 402 6.79 -11.80 -11.06
C LEU A 402 6.93 -11.59 -9.54
N LEU A 403 6.30 -10.55 -8.98
CA LEU A 403 6.29 -10.28 -7.53
C LEU A 403 5.60 -11.40 -6.74
N VAL A 404 4.70 -12.14 -7.38
CA VAL A 404 3.92 -13.25 -6.79
C VAL A 404 4.68 -14.57 -6.91
N HIS A 405 5.26 -14.85 -8.09
CA HIS A 405 6.01 -16.08 -8.36
C HIS A 405 7.20 -16.29 -7.42
N SER A 406 7.89 -15.19 -7.07
CA SER A 406 9.03 -15.23 -6.14
C SER A 406 8.68 -15.75 -4.73
N LYS A 407 7.40 -15.84 -4.38
CA LYS A 407 6.90 -16.31 -3.08
C LYS A 407 6.19 -17.67 -3.14
N GLY A 408 6.24 -18.38 -4.27
CA GLY A 408 5.74 -19.76 -4.41
C GLY A 408 4.21 -19.90 -4.55
N ALA A 409 3.48 -18.80 -4.80
CA ALA A 409 2.03 -18.86 -4.99
C ALA A 409 1.68 -19.22 -6.44
N MET A 410 1.12 -20.42 -6.66
CA MET A 410 0.61 -20.89 -7.97
C MET A 410 -0.76 -20.28 -8.34
N ILE A 411 -1.24 -19.27 -7.61
CA ILE A 411 -2.59 -18.74 -7.70
C ILE A 411 -2.93 -18.13 -9.07
N LEU A 412 -1.92 -17.63 -9.79
CA LEU A 412 -2.05 -17.07 -11.14
C LEU A 412 -1.65 -18.02 -12.26
N LYS A 413 -1.13 -19.23 -11.94
CA LYS A 413 -0.38 -20.04 -12.91
C LYS A 413 -1.17 -20.36 -14.20
N SER A 414 -2.45 -20.72 -14.07
CA SER A 414 -3.30 -20.98 -15.24
C SER A 414 -3.56 -19.73 -16.07
N LEU A 415 -3.69 -18.57 -15.42
CA LEU A 415 -3.84 -17.29 -16.09
C LEU A 415 -2.54 -16.86 -16.77
N ASP A 416 -1.38 -17.07 -16.14
CA ASP A 416 -0.07 -16.80 -16.75
C ASP A 416 0.10 -17.56 -18.05
N ASP A 417 -0.17 -18.87 -18.03
CA ASP A 417 -0.06 -19.73 -19.20
C ASP A 417 -1.03 -19.29 -20.32
N TYR A 418 -2.24 -18.86 -19.95
CA TYR A 418 -3.24 -18.35 -20.90
C TYR A 418 -2.84 -17.00 -21.50
N ILE A 419 -2.35 -16.07 -20.68
CA ILE A 419 -1.89 -14.74 -21.13
C ILE A 419 -0.66 -14.87 -22.02
N GLU A 420 0.28 -15.75 -21.67
CA GLU A 420 1.43 -16.09 -22.52
C GLU A 420 0.99 -16.66 -23.87
N ALA A 421 0.08 -17.63 -23.87
CA ALA A 421 -0.44 -18.21 -25.10
C ALA A 421 -1.19 -17.18 -25.95
N LEU A 422 -2.00 -16.32 -25.35
CA LEU A 422 -2.70 -15.25 -26.07
C LEU A 422 -1.72 -14.28 -26.72
N TYR A 423 -0.70 -13.84 -25.98
CA TYR A 423 0.27 -12.89 -26.51
C TYR A 423 1.14 -13.52 -27.60
N SER A 424 1.77 -14.65 -27.31
CA SER A 424 2.75 -15.29 -28.18
C SER A 424 2.11 -16.01 -29.38
N ASN A 425 1.04 -16.78 -29.16
CA ASN A 425 0.46 -17.62 -30.22
C ASN A 425 -0.65 -16.93 -31.01
N TRP A 426 -1.32 -15.92 -30.45
CA TRP A 426 -2.36 -15.18 -31.16
C TRP A 426 -1.91 -13.77 -31.53
N TYR A 427 -1.57 -12.90 -30.57
CA TYR A 427 -1.32 -11.49 -30.85
C TYR A 427 -0.11 -11.29 -31.76
N LEU A 428 1.05 -11.85 -31.41
CA LEU A 428 2.26 -11.76 -32.22
C LEU A 428 2.09 -12.44 -33.59
N ALA A 429 1.40 -13.58 -33.64
CA ALA A 429 1.16 -14.31 -34.88
C ALA A 429 0.25 -13.52 -35.84
N GLU A 430 -0.89 -13.01 -35.35
CA GLU A 430 -1.85 -12.25 -36.15
C GLU A 430 -1.31 -10.89 -36.57
N LEU A 431 -0.58 -10.21 -35.67
CA LEU A 431 0.08 -8.95 -35.99
C LEU A 431 1.13 -9.17 -37.08
N SER A 432 1.98 -10.19 -36.92
CA SER A 432 3.01 -10.58 -37.89
C SER A 432 2.41 -10.90 -39.25
N ARG A 433 1.40 -11.78 -39.30
CA ARG A 433 0.73 -12.22 -40.53
C ARG A 433 0.16 -11.04 -41.31
N SER A 434 -0.56 -10.18 -40.61
CA SER A 434 -1.27 -9.04 -41.21
C SER A 434 -0.29 -7.96 -41.65
N TRP A 435 0.71 -7.67 -40.82
CA TRP A 435 1.74 -6.68 -41.12
C TRP A 435 2.59 -7.09 -42.33
N ASN A 436 3.05 -8.35 -42.38
CA ASN A 436 3.80 -8.88 -43.51
C ASN A 436 3.00 -8.78 -44.83
N LYS A 437 1.70 -9.07 -44.81
CA LYS A 437 0.84 -8.97 -45.99
C LYS A 437 0.80 -7.54 -46.56
N VAL A 438 0.72 -6.54 -45.68
CA VAL A 438 0.71 -5.13 -46.07
C VAL A 438 2.08 -4.69 -46.60
N LEU A 439 3.17 -5.09 -45.93
CA LEU A 439 4.53 -4.82 -46.40
C LEU A 439 4.79 -5.41 -47.79
N GLU A 440 4.29 -6.63 -48.05
CA GLU A 440 4.38 -7.31 -49.34
C GLU A 440 3.58 -6.58 -50.43
N ALA A 441 2.31 -6.29 -50.15
CA ALA A 441 1.40 -5.66 -51.10
C ALA A 441 1.89 -4.29 -51.56
N GLU A 442 2.60 -3.55 -50.70
CA GLU A 442 3.15 -2.23 -50.99
C GLU A 442 4.64 -2.25 -51.38
N ASN A 443 5.27 -3.42 -51.53
CA ASN A 443 6.69 -3.59 -51.85
C ASN A 443 7.63 -2.77 -50.95
N ARG A 444 7.34 -2.68 -49.65
CA ARG A 444 8.05 -1.78 -48.71
C ARG A 444 9.54 -2.07 -48.54
N MET A 445 10.02 -3.25 -48.91
CA MET A 445 11.45 -3.56 -48.89
C MET A 445 12.26 -2.87 -50.00
N GLN A 446 11.61 -2.36 -51.05
CA GLN A 446 12.24 -1.56 -52.11
C GLN A 446 12.18 -0.06 -51.81
N GLU A 447 11.19 0.39 -51.04
CA GLU A 447 11.06 1.77 -50.58
C GLU A 447 10.55 1.74 -49.12
N TRP A 448 11.48 1.79 -48.16
CA TRP A 448 11.16 1.71 -46.73
C TRP A 448 10.67 3.06 -46.20
N ARG A 449 9.43 3.36 -46.57
CA ARG A 449 8.73 4.60 -46.27
C ARG A 449 7.26 4.29 -46.02
N ILE A 450 6.66 4.98 -45.05
CA ILE A 450 5.22 4.94 -44.80
C ILE A 450 4.68 6.37 -44.92
N ALA A 451 3.58 6.55 -45.61
CA ALA A 451 2.99 7.88 -45.80
C ALA A 451 2.63 8.51 -44.45
N GLY A 452 3.08 9.76 -44.23
CA GLY A 452 2.83 10.50 -42.99
C GLY A 452 3.69 10.11 -41.79
N VAL A 453 4.57 9.11 -41.92
CA VAL A 453 5.48 8.68 -40.85
C VAL A 453 6.89 9.22 -41.11
N PRO A 454 7.47 10.03 -40.21
CA PRO A 454 8.85 10.49 -40.32
C PRO A 454 9.84 9.33 -40.37
N ARG A 455 10.94 9.48 -41.10
CA ARG A 455 11.98 8.45 -41.21
C ARG A 455 13.07 8.67 -40.16
N GLN A 456 13.50 7.61 -39.46
CA GLN A 456 14.53 7.71 -38.43
C GLN A 456 15.85 8.30 -38.94
N GLN A 457 16.29 7.97 -40.15
CA GLN A 457 17.49 8.58 -40.78
C GLN A 457 17.40 10.11 -40.92
N ASN A 458 16.20 10.67 -40.93
CA ASN A 458 15.99 12.11 -41.04
C ASN A 458 15.79 12.77 -39.67
N PHE A 459 15.92 12.03 -38.56
CA PHE A 459 15.57 12.48 -37.21
C PHE A 459 16.20 13.83 -36.84
N TYR A 460 17.50 14.00 -37.08
CA TYR A 460 18.15 15.28 -36.76
C TYR A 460 17.54 16.43 -37.57
N ASN A 461 17.32 16.23 -38.88
CA ASN A 461 16.84 17.27 -39.78
C ASN A 461 15.35 17.59 -39.63
N GLU A 462 14.52 16.60 -39.28
CA GLU A 462 13.06 16.74 -39.18
C GLU A 462 12.55 16.95 -37.75
N VAL A 463 13.29 16.52 -36.73
CA VAL A 463 12.85 16.59 -35.32
C VAL A 463 13.69 17.56 -34.49
N VAL A 464 15.03 17.46 -34.57
CA VAL A 464 15.95 18.24 -33.70
C VAL A 464 16.17 19.65 -34.25
N LYS A 465 16.67 19.76 -35.49
CA LYS A 465 17.01 21.02 -36.15
C LYS A 465 15.83 22.00 -36.22
N PRO A 466 14.58 21.59 -36.51
CA PRO A 466 13.45 22.51 -36.60
C PRO A 466 13.07 23.15 -35.26
N GLN A 467 13.50 22.61 -34.11
CA GLN A 467 13.27 23.26 -32.82
C GLN A 467 13.92 24.65 -32.74
N PHE A 468 15.06 24.85 -33.42
CA PHE A 468 15.78 26.12 -33.44
C PHE A 468 15.14 27.18 -34.36
N ASN A 469 14.09 26.83 -35.13
CA ASN A 469 13.30 27.81 -35.87
C ASN A 469 12.59 28.79 -34.91
N ASN A 470 12.38 28.40 -33.67
CA ASN A 470 11.99 29.32 -32.61
C ASN A 470 13.23 29.92 -31.95
N PRO A 471 13.52 31.23 -32.10
CA PRO A 471 14.73 31.86 -31.59
C PRO A 471 14.85 31.87 -30.06
N GLN A 472 13.77 31.55 -29.34
CA GLN A 472 13.80 31.41 -27.87
C GLN A 472 14.44 30.08 -27.43
N ILE A 473 14.51 29.10 -28.33
CA ILE A 473 15.08 27.78 -28.03
C ILE A 473 16.57 27.84 -28.35
N LYS A 474 17.40 27.92 -27.32
CA LYS A 474 18.86 27.93 -27.44
C LYS A 474 19.50 26.55 -27.36
N ARG A 475 18.78 25.58 -26.78
CA ARG A 475 19.29 24.23 -26.55
C ARG A 475 18.20 23.17 -26.65
N VAL A 476 18.53 22.05 -27.28
CA VAL A 476 17.72 20.84 -27.33
C VAL A 476 18.51 19.69 -26.71
N PHE A 477 17.87 18.96 -25.79
CA PHE A 477 18.42 17.72 -25.24
C PHE A 477 17.76 16.55 -25.95
N VAL A 478 18.55 15.56 -26.35
CA VAL A 478 18.06 14.33 -26.98
C VAL A 478 18.50 13.17 -26.11
N ILE A 479 17.55 12.49 -25.46
CA ILE A 479 17.80 11.28 -24.69
C ILE A 479 17.50 10.10 -25.61
N ILE A 480 18.50 9.27 -25.87
CA ILE A 480 18.34 8.05 -26.67
C ILE A 480 18.46 6.88 -25.72
N SER A 481 17.34 6.19 -25.52
CA SER A 481 17.25 4.98 -24.73
C SER A 481 17.28 3.77 -25.64
N ASP A 482 18.36 3.01 -25.55
CA ASP A 482 18.56 1.76 -26.29
C ASP A 482 17.40 0.79 -26.03
N ALA A 483 16.86 0.21 -27.10
CA ALA A 483 15.71 -0.70 -27.09
C ALA A 483 14.40 -0.13 -26.47
N LEU A 484 14.15 1.18 -26.49
CA LEU A 484 12.90 1.75 -25.95
C LEU A 484 11.71 1.54 -26.91
N ARG A 485 10.75 0.71 -26.50
CA ARG A 485 9.50 0.47 -27.24
C ARG A 485 8.51 1.62 -27.12
N TYR A 486 7.63 1.75 -28.13
CA TYR A 486 6.56 2.73 -28.16
C TYR A 486 5.67 2.71 -26.90
N GLU A 487 5.28 1.51 -26.43
CA GLU A 487 4.43 1.34 -25.25
C GLU A 487 5.08 1.81 -23.94
N VAL A 488 6.41 1.65 -23.81
CA VAL A 488 7.18 2.10 -22.65
C VAL A 488 7.30 3.63 -22.66
N ALA A 489 7.51 4.21 -23.85
CA ALA A 489 7.54 5.67 -24.02
C ALA A 489 6.17 6.32 -23.78
N GLU A 490 5.08 5.61 -24.08
CA GLU A 490 3.72 6.05 -23.75
C GLU A 490 3.49 6.11 -22.24
N GLU A 491 3.92 5.07 -21.51
CA GLU A 491 3.87 5.08 -20.05
C GLU A 491 4.70 6.24 -19.47
N LEU A 492 5.93 6.44 -19.96
CA LEU A 492 6.78 7.56 -19.56
C LEU A 492 6.11 8.92 -19.84
N GLY A 493 5.51 9.09 -21.02
CA GLY A 493 4.78 10.30 -21.40
C GLY A 493 3.63 10.62 -20.45
N ASN A 494 2.84 9.61 -20.10
CA ASN A 494 1.77 9.73 -19.12
C ASN A 494 2.29 10.14 -17.74
N GLN A 495 3.38 9.54 -17.27
CA GLN A 495 4.00 9.93 -15.99
C GLN A 495 4.53 11.37 -16.00
N ILE A 496 5.15 11.82 -17.09
CA ILE A 496 5.63 13.21 -17.21
C ILE A 496 4.46 14.19 -17.23
N ASN A 497 3.35 13.85 -17.89
CA ASN A 497 2.16 14.69 -17.95
C ASN A 497 1.43 14.84 -16.60
N THR A 498 1.78 14.04 -15.59
CA THR A 498 1.31 14.27 -14.20
C THR A 498 2.01 15.45 -13.51
N GLU A 499 3.15 15.92 -14.04
CA GLU A 499 3.96 16.99 -13.45
C GLU A 499 3.50 18.38 -13.93
N LYS A 500 3.24 19.32 -13.00
CA LYS A 500 2.69 20.68 -13.30
C LYS A 500 3.54 21.58 -14.19
N ARG A 501 4.80 21.25 -14.44
CA ARG A 501 5.75 22.12 -15.16
C ARG A 501 6.11 21.57 -16.53
N PHE A 502 5.62 20.39 -16.87
CA PHE A 502 6.04 19.66 -18.06
C PHE A 502 4.82 19.32 -18.91
N THR A 503 5.07 19.19 -20.21
CA THR A 503 4.13 18.55 -21.14
C THR A 503 4.93 17.61 -22.01
N ALA A 504 4.43 16.42 -22.22
CA ALA A 504 5.01 15.40 -23.08
C ALA A 504 4.00 15.03 -24.18
N GLU A 505 4.46 15.06 -25.43
CA GLU A 505 3.71 14.65 -26.61
C GLU A 505 4.42 13.46 -27.25
N LEU A 506 3.76 12.31 -27.27
CA LEU A 506 4.31 11.11 -27.91
C LEU A 506 4.00 11.12 -29.40
N ARG A 507 5.04 10.93 -30.21
CA ARG A 507 4.96 10.65 -31.65
C ARG A 507 5.76 9.39 -31.96
N SER A 508 5.73 8.95 -33.22
CA SER A 508 6.56 7.85 -33.72
C SER A 508 7.33 8.24 -34.97
N GLN A 509 8.36 7.47 -35.27
CA GLN A 509 9.10 7.50 -36.52
C GLN A 509 9.38 6.08 -37.00
N LEU A 510 9.55 5.92 -38.31
CA LEU A 510 9.87 4.65 -38.95
C LEU A 510 11.36 4.35 -38.76
N GLY A 511 11.64 3.34 -37.92
CA GLY A 511 12.97 2.82 -37.67
C GLY A 511 13.63 2.27 -38.93
N VAL A 512 14.96 2.32 -38.99
CA VAL A 512 15.76 1.77 -40.09
C VAL A 512 15.70 0.25 -40.14
N LEU A 513 16.02 -0.34 -41.29
CA LEU A 513 16.18 -1.80 -41.43
C LEU A 513 17.60 -2.18 -41.88
N PRO A 514 18.25 -3.15 -41.20
CA PRO A 514 17.78 -3.84 -40.00
C PRO A 514 17.65 -2.91 -38.78
N SER A 515 16.66 -3.14 -37.92
CA SER A 515 16.37 -2.28 -36.75
C SER A 515 17.25 -2.64 -35.55
N TYR A 516 18.55 -2.30 -35.63
CA TYR A 516 19.55 -2.66 -34.62
C TYR A 516 20.43 -1.49 -34.21
N THR A 517 21.10 -1.65 -33.08
CA THR A 517 21.80 -0.59 -32.36
C THR A 517 22.74 0.25 -33.22
N GLN A 518 23.71 -0.35 -33.94
CA GLN A 518 24.71 0.47 -34.65
C GLN A 518 24.08 1.33 -35.76
N LEU A 519 23.17 0.75 -36.56
CA LEU A 519 22.54 1.47 -37.66
C LEU A 519 21.49 2.47 -37.16
N GLY A 520 20.67 2.08 -36.18
CA GLY A 520 19.68 2.96 -35.57
C GLY A 520 20.31 4.16 -34.87
N MET A 521 21.38 3.95 -34.09
CA MET A 521 22.11 5.05 -33.44
C MET A 521 22.80 5.96 -34.45
N ALA A 522 23.37 5.41 -35.53
CA ALA A 522 23.95 6.21 -36.61
C ALA A 522 22.90 7.08 -37.30
N ALA A 523 21.72 6.52 -37.60
CA ALA A 523 20.61 7.22 -38.23
C ALA A 523 20.08 8.42 -37.42
N LEU A 524 20.24 8.41 -36.08
CA LEU A 524 19.82 9.51 -35.20
C LEU A 524 20.84 10.67 -35.12
N LEU A 525 22.09 10.45 -35.54
CA LEU A 525 23.12 11.49 -35.55
C LEU A 525 22.94 12.44 -36.74
N PRO A 526 23.40 13.69 -36.66
CA PRO A 526 23.49 14.56 -37.83
C PRO A 526 24.54 14.01 -38.80
N HIS A 527 24.17 13.86 -40.07
CA HIS A 527 25.02 13.35 -41.13
C HIS A 527 24.53 13.84 -42.50
N ASP A 528 25.42 13.86 -43.49
CA ASP A 528 25.09 13.94 -44.92
C ASP A 528 25.16 12.55 -45.57
N GLU A 529 26.08 11.68 -45.11
CA GLU A 529 26.29 10.33 -45.63
C GLU A 529 26.50 9.30 -44.50
N ILE A 530 25.87 8.13 -44.62
CA ILE A 530 26.14 6.95 -43.79
C ILE A 530 26.75 5.84 -44.66
N CYS A 531 27.76 5.11 -44.17
CA CYS A 531 28.31 3.95 -44.88
C CYS A 531 28.88 2.85 -43.98
N TYR A 532 28.97 1.63 -44.50
CA TYR A 532 29.86 0.60 -43.99
C TYR A 532 31.21 0.70 -44.71
N GLN A 533 32.31 0.53 -43.99
CA GLN A 533 33.65 0.47 -44.57
C GLN A 533 34.13 -0.98 -44.69
N ALA A 534 34.65 -1.34 -45.85
CA ALA A 534 35.20 -2.67 -46.10
C ALA A 534 36.29 -3.03 -45.09
N GLY A 535 36.22 -4.22 -44.50
CA GLY A 535 37.18 -4.72 -43.51
C GLY A 535 36.97 -4.23 -42.07
N ASN A 536 36.01 -3.32 -41.82
CA ASN A 536 35.76 -2.74 -40.49
C ASN A 536 34.54 -3.34 -39.77
N GLY A 537 34.16 -4.58 -40.13
CA GLY A 537 33.04 -5.29 -39.52
C GLY A 537 31.70 -4.57 -39.67
N ASP A 538 30.90 -4.57 -38.61
CA ASP A 538 29.57 -3.95 -38.57
C ASP A 538 29.58 -2.47 -38.15
N ILE A 539 30.76 -1.84 -38.13
CA ILE A 539 30.90 -0.44 -37.75
C ILE A 539 30.27 0.45 -38.81
N VAL A 540 29.32 1.26 -38.38
CA VAL A 540 28.66 2.28 -39.22
C VAL A 540 29.40 3.61 -39.09
N TYR A 541 29.66 4.27 -40.22
CA TYR A 541 30.33 5.56 -40.31
C TYR A 541 29.34 6.65 -40.74
N ALA A 542 29.47 7.85 -40.17
CA ALA A 542 28.76 9.05 -40.55
C ALA A 542 29.77 10.11 -40.98
N ASP A 543 29.68 10.60 -42.22
CA ASP A 543 30.61 11.57 -42.83
C ASP A 543 32.09 11.16 -42.63
N GLY A 544 32.38 9.87 -42.81
CA GLY A 544 33.71 9.27 -42.66
C GLY A 544 34.19 9.03 -41.22
N LEU A 545 33.39 9.37 -40.20
CA LEU A 545 33.71 9.14 -38.79
C LEU A 545 32.94 7.94 -38.25
N SER A 546 33.60 7.10 -37.44
CA SER A 546 32.91 5.99 -36.78
C SER A 546 31.77 6.51 -35.88
N THR A 547 30.63 5.82 -35.88
CA THR A 547 29.52 6.13 -34.94
C THR A 547 29.56 5.24 -33.70
N SER A 548 30.53 4.33 -33.60
CA SER A 548 30.64 3.39 -32.49
C SER A 548 31.24 4.06 -31.25
N GLY A 549 30.54 3.96 -30.12
CA GLY A 549 30.97 4.51 -28.83
C GLY A 549 30.75 6.02 -28.67
N THR A 550 30.49 6.43 -27.42
CA THR A 550 30.22 7.83 -27.05
C THR A 550 31.29 8.83 -27.51
N PRO A 551 32.61 8.56 -27.43
CA PRO A 551 33.64 9.51 -27.86
C PRO A 551 33.57 9.87 -29.35
N ASN A 552 33.27 8.90 -30.22
CA ASN A 552 33.18 9.17 -31.65
C ASN A 552 31.89 9.93 -31.99
N ARG A 553 30.77 9.59 -31.32
CA ARG A 553 29.51 10.33 -31.44
C ARG A 553 29.65 11.78 -30.98
N ASP A 554 30.40 12.02 -29.89
CA ASP A 554 30.73 13.36 -29.42
C ASP A 554 31.51 14.15 -30.48
N THR A 555 32.47 13.50 -31.14
CA THR A 555 33.25 14.10 -32.23
C THR A 555 32.37 14.52 -33.42
N ILE A 556 31.38 13.69 -33.79
CA ILE A 556 30.40 14.01 -34.83
C ILE A 556 29.54 15.20 -34.40
N LEU A 557 28.94 15.15 -33.20
CA LEU A 557 28.04 16.20 -32.71
C LEU A 557 28.72 17.56 -32.54
N LYS A 558 30.01 17.61 -32.20
CA LYS A 558 30.78 18.86 -32.11
C LYS A 558 30.78 19.67 -33.40
N LYS A 559 30.71 19.02 -34.57
CA LYS A 559 30.55 19.71 -35.88
C LYS A 559 29.23 20.49 -35.99
N TYR A 560 28.24 20.10 -35.18
CA TYR A 560 26.90 20.68 -35.12
C TYR A 560 26.64 21.42 -33.80
N LYS A 561 27.69 21.95 -33.17
CA LYS A 561 27.63 22.60 -31.84
C LYS A 561 26.94 21.73 -30.80
N GLY A 562 27.14 20.42 -30.88
CA GLY A 562 26.58 19.47 -29.93
C GLY A 562 27.62 18.71 -29.13
N MET A 563 27.15 17.93 -28.16
CA MET A 563 27.96 17.02 -27.36
C MET A 563 27.23 15.69 -27.10
N ALA A 564 27.99 14.61 -26.84
CA ALA A 564 27.45 13.34 -26.34
C ALA A 564 27.86 13.10 -24.89
N VAL A 565 26.93 12.55 -24.09
CA VAL A 565 27.18 12.17 -22.69
C VAL A 565 26.40 10.89 -22.36
N LYS A 566 26.87 10.10 -21.40
CA LYS A 566 26.10 8.98 -20.83
C LYS A 566 25.14 9.48 -19.76
N SER A 567 23.98 8.86 -19.63
CA SER A 567 23.00 9.16 -18.58
C SER A 567 23.63 9.19 -17.19
N ASP A 568 24.41 8.16 -16.86
CA ASP A 568 25.04 7.97 -15.54
C ASP A 568 26.01 9.10 -15.20
N ASP A 569 26.77 9.57 -16.19
CA ASP A 569 27.73 10.64 -15.99
C ASP A 569 27.00 11.97 -15.76
N LEU A 570 25.94 12.25 -16.53
CA LEU A 570 25.14 13.46 -16.39
C LEU A 570 24.43 13.52 -15.04
N LEU A 571 23.90 12.40 -14.56
CA LEU A 571 23.25 12.32 -13.24
C LEU A 571 24.23 12.61 -12.10
N LYS A 572 25.52 12.28 -12.26
CA LYS A 572 26.58 12.54 -11.28
C LYS A 572 27.08 13.99 -11.29
N TRP A 573 26.79 14.79 -12.32
CA TRP A 573 27.26 16.18 -12.39
C TRP A 573 26.70 17.04 -11.26
N LYS A 574 27.54 17.89 -10.67
CA LYS A 574 27.06 18.98 -9.82
C LYS A 574 26.29 20.00 -10.66
N ASN A 575 25.30 20.68 -10.07
CA ASN A 575 24.40 21.58 -10.80
C ASN A 575 25.14 22.65 -11.63
N GLN A 576 26.11 23.35 -11.02
CA GLN A 576 26.87 24.40 -11.70
C GLN A 576 27.80 23.81 -12.77
N GLN A 577 28.56 22.77 -12.42
CA GLN A 577 29.43 22.05 -13.34
C GLN A 577 28.67 21.58 -14.59
N GLY A 578 27.49 20.98 -14.42
CA GLY A 578 26.67 20.52 -15.53
C GLY A 578 26.25 21.66 -16.45
N ARG A 579 25.86 22.83 -15.90
CA ARG A 579 25.52 24.02 -16.68
C ARG A 579 26.71 24.59 -17.45
N ASP A 580 27.90 24.56 -16.84
CA ASP A 580 29.13 25.04 -17.46
C ASP A 580 29.56 24.13 -18.62
N LEU A 581 29.48 22.81 -18.44
CA LEU A 581 29.82 21.81 -19.46
C LEU A 581 28.95 21.94 -20.72
N ILE A 582 27.65 22.20 -20.55
CA ILE A 582 26.72 22.31 -21.68
C ILE A 582 26.66 23.71 -22.29
N ARG A 583 27.27 24.72 -21.66
CA ARG A 583 27.01 26.15 -21.92
C ARG A 583 27.14 26.53 -23.39
N ASP A 584 28.17 26.01 -24.03
CA ASP A 584 28.58 26.40 -25.39
C ASP A 584 27.98 25.48 -26.47
N TYR A 585 27.13 24.51 -26.07
CA TYR A 585 26.45 23.58 -26.97
C TYR A 585 24.97 23.92 -27.18
N GLU A 586 24.50 23.77 -28.40
CA GLU A 586 23.09 23.89 -28.82
C GLU A 586 22.37 22.54 -28.73
N VAL A 587 23.07 21.42 -28.88
CA VAL A 587 22.47 20.08 -28.87
C VAL A 587 23.21 19.17 -27.88
N VAL A 588 22.49 18.49 -26.98
CA VAL A 588 23.09 17.58 -25.99
C VAL A 588 22.45 16.20 -26.13
N TYR A 589 23.20 15.22 -26.64
CA TYR A 589 22.76 13.83 -26.76
C TYR A 589 23.14 13.06 -25.50
N ILE A 590 22.17 12.39 -24.89
CA ILE A 590 22.29 11.63 -23.65
C ILE A 590 21.98 10.17 -23.98
N TRP A 591 22.95 9.28 -23.77
CA TRP A 591 22.81 7.86 -24.06
C TRP A 591 22.43 7.08 -22.80
N HIS A 592 21.35 6.31 -22.89
CA HIS A 592 20.78 5.47 -21.85
C HIS A 592 20.56 4.06 -22.44
N ASN A 593 20.80 2.99 -21.69
CA ASN A 593 20.80 1.63 -22.26
C ASN A 593 20.24 0.52 -21.35
N THR A 594 19.48 0.87 -20.30
CA THR A 594 19.03 -0.07 -19.27
C THR A 594 18.27 -1.29 -19.84
N ILE A 595 17.40 -1.10 -20.83
CA ILE A 595 16.60 -2.19 -21.41
C ILE A 595 17.50 -3.16 -22.19
N ASP A 596 18.26 -2.65 -23.17
CA ASP A 596 19.11 -3.49 -24.02
C ASP A 596 20.20 -4.23 -23.22
N ALA A 597 20.85 -3.53 -22.28
CA ALA A 597 21.89 -4.11 -21.43
C ALA A 597 21.39 -5.29 -20.59
N MET A 598 20.11 -5.29 -20.20
CA MET A 598 19.47 -6.39 -19.48
C MET A 598 18.93 -7.47 -20.44
N GLY A 599 18.41 -7.07 -21.60
CA GLY A 599 17.76 -7.95 -22.57
C GLY A 599 18.71 -8.82 -23.39
N ASP A 600 19.85 -8.32 -23.85
CA ASP A 600 20.65 -9.02 -24.88
C ASP A 600 21.41 -10.26 -24.35
N SER A 601 21.63 -10.35 -23.04
CA SER A 601 22.34 -11.46 -22.39
C SER A 601 21.39 -12.57 -21.93
N ALA A 602 21.74 -13.82 -22.26
CA ALA A 602 21.01 -15.03 -21.81
C ALA A 602 20.82 -15.10 -20.29
N SER A 603 21.78 -14.58 -19.52
CA SER A 603 21.75 -14.62 -18.05
C SER A 603 20.80 -13.62 -17.41
N THR A 604 20.32 -12.64 -18.18
CA THR A 604 19.55 -11.49 -17.69
C THR A 604 18.27 -11.23 -18.47
N GLU A 605 18.07 -11.84 -19.64
CA GLU A 605 16.94 -11.55 -20.54
C GLU A 605 15.57 -11.71 -19.88
N GLU A 606 15.41 -12.62 -18.91
CA GLU A 606 14.16 -12.81 -18.15
C GLU A 606 13.74 -11.55 -17.36
N LYS A 607 14.69 -10.63 -17.08
CA LYS A 607 14.46 -9.36 -16.38
C LYS A 607 14.12 -8.19 -17.31
N THR A 608 13.89 -8.43 -18.60
CA THR A 608 13.59 -7.36 -19.58
C THR A 608 12.45 -6.45 -19.12
N PHE A 609 11.37 -7.00 -18.55
CA PHE A 609 10.24 -6.19 -18.09
C PHE A 609 10.55 -5.37 -16.82
N GLU A 610 11.35 -5.90 -15.90
CA GLU A 610 11.91 -5.12 -14.78
C GLU A 610 12.77 -3.97 -15.31
N ALA A 611 13.58 -4.22 -16.34
CA ALA A 611 14.41 -3.20 -17.00
C ALA A 611 13.56 -2.11 -17.66
N CYS A 612 12.40 -2.44 -18.25
CA CYS A 612 11.45 -1.43 -18.75
C CYS A 612 10.94 -0.52 -17.63
N ARG A 613 10.55 -1.07 -16.47
CA ARG A 613 10.13 -0.28 -15.30
C ARG A 613 11.26 0.64 -14.82
N ASN A 614 12.47 0.11 -14.70
CA ASN A 614 13.65 0.88 -14.30
C ASN A 614 13.93 2.01 -15.30
N ALA A 615 13.88 1.72 -16.60
CA ALA A 615 14.06 2.72 -17.65
C ALA A 615 13.03 3.84 -17.58
N VAL A 616 11.75 3.55 -17.30
CA VAL A 616 10.73 4.60 -17.12
C VAL A 616 11.09 5.53 -15.95
N VAL A 617 11.51 4.97 -14.81
CA VAL A 617 11.92 5.75 -13.63
C VAL A 617 13.16 6.59 -13.94
N GLU A 618 14.21 5.98 -14.49
CA GLU A 618 15.48 6.62 -14.83
C GLU A 618 15.29 7.74 -15.87
N LEU A 619 14.47 7.51 -16.91
CA LEU A 619 14.16 8.51 -17.92
C LEU A 619 13.34 9.67 -17.35
N LYS A 620 12.39 9.42 -16.45
CA LYS A 620 11.66 10.47 -15.73
C LYS A 620 12.61 11.33 -14.90
N ASP A 621 13.56 10.71 -14.21
CA ASP A 621 14.58 11.40 -13.42
C ASP A 621 15.53 12.22 -14.28
N LEU A 622 15.96 11.68 -15.42
CA LEU A 622 16.77 12.40 -16.41
C LEU A 622 16.02 13.62 -16.98
N VAL A 623 14.76 13.47 -17.36
CA VAL A 623 13.91 14.58 -17.83
C VAL A 623 13.81 15.65 -16.75
N THR A 624 13.50 15.26 -15.52
CA THR A 624 13.38 16.15 -14.37
C THR A 624 14.69 16.88 -14.09
N ARG A 625 15.83 16.16 -14.14
CA ARG A 625 17.17 16.70 -13.96
C ARG A 625 17.51 17.76 -15.02
N VAL A 626 17.28 17.44 -16.29
CA VAL A 626 17.57 18.35 -17.41
C VAL A 626 16.76 19.64 -17.27
N ILE A 627 15.46 19.55 -16.99
CA ILE A 627 14.61 20.75 -16.86
C ILE A 627 14.98 21.54 -15.59
N ASN A 628 14.97 20.90 -14.42
CA ASN A 628 15.04 21.61 -13.15
C ASN A 628 16.44 22.04 -12.73
N ARG A 629 17.50 21.41 -13.26
CA ARG A 629 18.89 21.60 -12.79
C ARG A 629 19.82 22.11 -13.87
N LEU A 630 19.59 21.70 -15.12
CA LEU A 630 20.35 22.14 -16.30
C LEU A 630 19.63 23.25 -17.10
N HIS A 631 18.44 23.66 -16.67
CA HIS A 631 17.61 24.69 -17.30
C HIS A 631 17.24 24.36 -18.75
N GLY A 632 17.04 23.08 -19.06
CA GLY A 632 16.56 22.63 -20.36
C GLY A 632 15.07 22.96 -20.55
N THR A 633 14.71 23.40 -21.76
CA THR A 633 13.32 23.74 -22.12
C THR A 633 12.71 22.82 -23.18
N ARG A 634 13.56 22.04 -23.85
CA ARG A 634 13.21 21.10 -24.92
C ARG A 634 14.00 19.83 -24.75
N ILE A 635 13.29 18.72 -24.58
CA ILE A 635 13.86 17.39 -24.51
C ILE A 635 13.12 16.52 -25.51
N ILE A 636 13.85 15.69 -26.24
CA ILE A 636 13.30 14.64 -27.09
C ILE A 636 13.81 13.31 -26.51
N VAL A 637 12.91 12.41 -26.14
CA VAL A 637 13.27 11.04 -25.76
C VAL A 637 12.93 10.13 -26.94
N THR A 638 13.88 9.33 -27.39
CA THR A 638 13.72 8.42 -28.53
C THR A 638 14.55 7.16 -28.36
N ALA A 639 14.51 6.27 -29.35
CA ALA A 639 15.24 5.01 -29.37
C ALA A 639 15.93 4.84 -30.73
N ASP A 640 16.90 3.95 -30.76
CA ASP A 640 17.48 3.39 -31.98
C ASP A 640 16.64 2.24 -32.55
N HIS A 641 16.07 1.39 -31.71
CA HIS A 641 15.11 0.36 -32.08
C HIS A 641 14.16 0.03 -30.92
N GLY A 642 13.12 -0.76 -31.20
CA GLY A 642 12.38 -1.50 -30.18
C GLY A 642 12.82 -2.97 -30.12
N PHE A 643 12.00 -3.83 -29.52
CA PHE A 643 12.32 -5.25 -29.35
C PHE A 643 11.07 -6.13 -29.31
N LEU A 644 11.25 -7.42 -29.59
CA LEU A 644 10.33 -8.48 -29.26
C LEU A 644 10.79 -9.19 -27.98
N PHE A 645 9.84 -9.52 -27.12
CA PHE A 645 10.07 -10.32 -25.93
C PHE A 645 8.87 -11.23 -25.66
N GLN A 646 9.14 -12.45 -25.20
CA GLN A 646 8.17 -13.43 -24.72
C GLN A 646 8.78 -14.22 -23.56
N GLN A 647 7.97 -14.67 -22.60
CA GLN A 647 8.48 -15.49 -21.50
C GLN A 647 8.76 -16.92 -21.94
N GLN A 648 7.95 -17.46 -22.85
CA GLN A 648 8.10 -18.84 -23.29
C GLN A 648 9.42 -19.05 -24.05
N PRO A 649 10.21 -20.08 -23.69
CA PRO A 649 11.38 -20.49 -24.47
C PRO A 649 10.99 -20.85 -25.91
N LEU A 650 11.89 -20.54 -26.85
CA LEU A 650 11.66 -20.79 -28.26
C LEU A 650 11.99 -22.22 -28.65
N SER A 651 11.33 -22.67 -29.72
CA SER A 651 11.44 -24.00 -30.28
C SER A 651 12.07 -23.96 -31.68
N GLY A 652 12.36 -25.13 -32.27
CA GLY A 652 12.85 -25.21 -33.65
C GLY A 652 11.89 -24.63 -34.70
N GLN A 653 10.60 -24.48 -34.37
CA GLN A 653 9.60 -23.87 -35.27
C GLN A 653 9.73 -22.34 -35.36
N ASP A 654 10.48 -21.73 -34.44
CA ASP A 654 10.79 -20.30 -34.39
C ASP A 654 12.09 -19.95 -35.11
N LYS A 655 12.64 -20.91 -35.87
CA LYS A 655 13.89 -20.78 -36.61
C LYS A 655 13.68 -20.78 -38.12
N THR A 656 14.19 -19.74 -38.79
CA THR A 656 14.37 -19.70 -40.25
C THR A 656 15.76 -20.23 -40.60
N THR A 657 15.83 -21.31 -41.39
CA THR A 657 17.10 -21.88 -41.84
C THR A 657 17.37 -21.51 -43.29
N LEU A 658 18.46 -20.77 -43.52
CA LEU A 658 18.92 -20.46 -44.88
C LEU A 658 19.56 -21.69 -45.53
N GLN A 659 19.17 -21.97 -46.78
CA GLN A 659 19.76 -23.05 -47.58
C GLN A 659 21.21 -22.76 -47.98
N ILE A 660 21.53 -21.48 -48.20
CA ILE A 660 22.85 -21.02 -48.62
C ILE A 660 23.34 -20.02 -47.56
N LYS A 661 24.51 -20.30 -46.98
CA LYS A 661 25.17 -19.32 -46.10
C LYS A 661 25.80 -18.23 -46.97
N PRO A 662 25.52 -16.94 -46.73
CA PRO A 662 26.08 -15.88 -47.56
C PRO A 662 27.59 -15.68 -47.31
N ASP A 663 28.40 -15.74 -48.37
CA ASP A 663 29.87 -15.63 -48.27
C ASP A 663 30.35 -14.19 -47.96
N ASN A 664 29.64 -13.16 -48.43
CA ASN A 664 29.99 -11.74 -48.26
C ASN A 664 29.24 -11.06 -47.11
N THR A 665 29.20 -11.72 -45.94
CA THR A 665 28.48 -11.23 -44.76
C THR A 665 29.27 -10.14 -44.02
N ILE A 666 28.66 -8.98 -43.79
CA ILE A 666 29.14 -7.91 -42.89
C ILE A 666 28.79 -8.23 -41.44
N LYS A 667 27.52 -8.60 -41.18
CA LYS A 667 27.03 -8.94 -39.85
C LYS A 667 26.04 -10.09 -39.93
N ASN A 668 26.24 -11.10 -39.09
CA ASN A 668 25.29 -12.19 -38.88
C ASN A 668 24.67 -12.05 -37.47
N HIS A 669 23.37 -11.85 -37.40
CA HIS A 669 22.62 -11.66 -36.16
C HIS A 669 21.41 -12.60 -36.07
N LYS A 670 20.84 -12.76 -34.87
CA LYS A 670 19.68 -13.62 -34.62
C LYS A 670 18.47 -13.24 -35.48
N ARG A 671 18.29 -11.94 -35.78
CA ARG A 671 17.13 -11.38 -36.51
C ARG A 671 17.45 -10.84 -37.89
N PHE A 672 18.72 -10.77 -38.28
CA PHE A 672 19.08 -10.23 -39.58
C PHE A 672 20.47 -10.66 -40.02
N ILE A 673 20.73 -10.55 -41.32
CA ILE A 673 22.07 -10.63 -41.91
C ILE A 673 22.26 -9.36 -42.74
N ILE A 674 23.43 -8.73 -42.64
CA ILE A 674 23.88 -7.65 -43.53
C ILE A 674 25.05 -8.17 -44.34
N GLY A 675 25.09 -7.87 -45.62
CA GLY A 675 26.19 -8.26 -46.49
C GLY A 675 25.98 -7.77 -47.91
N HIS A 676 26.84 -8.24 -48.80
CA HIS A 676 26.75 -7.92 -50.23
C HIS A 676 26.29 -9.14 -51.01
N GLN A 677 25.43 -8.93 -52.02
CA GLN A 677 24.96 -10.01 -52.91
C GLN A 677 24.32 -11.18 -52.13
N LEU A 678 23.49 -10.85 -51.15
CA LEU A 678 22.80 -11.84 -50.32
C LEU A 678 21.81 -12.67 -51.15
N PRO A 679 21.68 -13.98 -50.92
CA PRO A 679 20.69 -14.79 -51.63
C PRO A 679 19.27 -14.39 -51.24
N ALA A 680 18.31 -14.44 -52.17
CA ALA A 680 16.90 -14.29 -51.84
C ALA A 680 16.38 -15.57 -51.15
N ASP A 681 15.40 -15.43 -50.27
CA ASP A 681 14.75 -16.52 -49.54
C ASP A 681 13.28 -16.13 -49.25
N ASP A 682 12.33 -17.03 -49.49
CA ASP A 682 10.89 -16.74 -49.40
C ASP A 682 10.41 -16.43 -47.97
N PHE A 683 11.15 -16.91 -46.97
CA PHE A 683 10.87 -16.68 -45.55
C PHE A 683 11.59 -15.45 -45.00
N CYS A 684 12.37 -14.75 -45.83
CA CYS A 684 13.08 -13.54 -45.45
C CYS A 684 12.61 -12.33 -46.27
N TRP A 685 12.59 -11.18 -45.62
CA TRP A 685 12.63 -9.90 -46.29
C TRP A 685 14.05 -9.62 -46.77
N LYS A 686 14.20 -9.38 -48.08
CA LYS A 686 15.44 -8.89 -48.69
C LYS A 686 15.24 -7.44 -49.13
N GLY A 687 16.19 -6.57 -48.79
CA GLY A 687 16.21 -5.17 -49.25
C GLY A 687 17.63 -4.60 -49.23
N LYS A 688 17.77 -3.35 -49.68
CA LYS A 688 19.05 -2.62 -49.59
C LYS A 688 19.04 -1.72 -48.37
N VAL A 689 20.19 -1.60 -47.70
CA VAL A 689 20.30 -0.69 -46.54
C VAL A 689 20.17 0.77 -46.99
N ALA A 690 20.55 1.10 -48.23
CA ALA A 690 20.34 2.41 -48.85
C ALA A 690 18.87 2.86 -48.85
N ASP A 691 17.94 1.94 -49.08
CA ASP A 691 16.50 2.27 -49.19
C ASP A 691 15.85 2.57 -47.83
N THR A 692 16.55 2.24 -46.73
CA THR A 692 16.01 2.33 -45.35
C THR A 692 16.73 3.40 -44.54
N ALA A 693 18.07 3.39 -44.55
CA ALA A 693 18.96 4.21 -43.74
C ALA A 693 19.82 5.18 -44.56
N GLY A 694 19.66 5.22 -45.89
CA GLY A 694 20.39 6.16 -46.75
C GLY A 694 21.88 5.84 -46.86
N VAL A 695 22.26 4.59 -46.61
CA VAL A 695 23.64 4.12 -46.74
C VAL A 695 24.12 4.26 -48.19
N SER A 696 25.32 4.78 -48.39
CA SER A 696 25.88 5.06 -49.73
C SER A 696 26.48 3.84 -50.44
N ASP A 697 26.73 2.76 -49.72
CA ASP A 697 27.25 1.50 -50.28
C ASP A 697 26.13 0.58 -50.82
N SER A 698 26.51 -0.55 -51.40
CA SER A 698 25.59 -1.54 -51.98
C SER A 698 25.20 -2.66 -51.00
N SER A 699 25.24 -2.41 -49.69
CA SER A 699 24.86 -3.40 -48.68
C SER A 699 23.39 -3.76 -48.77
N GLU A 700 23.13 -5.05 -48.63
CA GLU A 700 21.81 -5.66 -48.57
C GLU A 700 21.57 -6.22 -47.17
N PHE A 701 20.30 -6.44 -46.84
CA PHE A 701 19.90 -7.16 -45.64
C PHE A 701 18.99 -8.34 -45.95
N LEU A 702 19.04 -9.34 -45.09
CA LEU A 702 18.03 -10.39 -44.95
C LEU A 702 17.45 -10.37 -43.54
N ILE A 703 16.14 -10.38 -43.41
CA ILE A 703 15.42 -10.37 -42.14
C ILE A 703 14.36 -11.47 -42.19
N PRO A 704 14.30 -12.44 -41.25
CA PRO A 704 13.21 -13.40 -41.21
C PRO A 704 11.86 -12.69 -41.08
N LYS A 705 10.86 -13.11 -41.86
CA LYS A 705 9.51 -12.54 -41.81
C LYS A 705 8.90 -12.78 -40.42
N GLY A 706 8.20 -11.77 -39.90
CA GLY A 706 7.51 -11.89 -38.61
C GLY A 706 8.44 -11.97 -37.40
N ILE A 707 8.15 -12.90 -36.48
CA ILE A 707 8.85 -13.08 -35.19
C ILE A 707 10.00 -14.12 -35.23
N GLN A 708 10.29 -14.67 -36.42
CA GLN A 708 11.23 -15.77 -36.64
C GLN A 708 12.70 -15.36 -36.47
N ARG A 709 13.61 -16.29 -36.14
CA ARG A 709 15.04 -15.99 -35.92
C ARG A 709 15.93 -16.93 -36.75
N PHE A 710 17.13 -16.51 -37.16
CA PHE A 710 18.07 -17.39 -37.86
C PHE A 710 18.71 -18.43 -36.92
N HIS A 711 18.94 -18.07 -35.66
CA HIS A 711 19.54 -18.95 -34.65
C HIS A 711 19.20 -18.49 -33.22
N PHE A 712 19.47 -19.36 -32.25
CA PHE A 712 19.24 -19.11 -30.81
C PHE A 712 20.54 -19.08 -29.99
N SER A 713 21.70 -18.86 -30.60
CA SER A 713 22.94 -18.68 -29.82
C SER A 713 22.84 -17.41 -28.96
N GLY A 714 23.08 -17.56 -27.65
CA GLY A 714 22.84 -16.52 -26.63
C GLY A 714 21.41 -16.54 -26.08
N GLY A 715 21.00 -15.44 -25.45
CA GLY A 715 19.59 -15.24 -25.07
C GLY A 715 18.73 -15.15 -26.32
N ALA A 716 17.51 -15.69 -26.30
CA ALA A 716 16.65 -15.72 -27.48
C ALA A 716 15.26 -15.15 -27.22
N ARG A 717 14.87 -14.94 -25.96
CA ARG A 717 13.58 -14.36 -25.59
C ARG A 717 13.52 -12.88 -25.98
N PHE A 718 14.58 -12.13 -25.73
CA PHE A 718 14.75 -10.76 -26.19
C PHE A 718 15.45 -10.72 -27.55
N VAL A 719 14.84 -10.08 -28.54
CA VAL A 719 15.46 -9.88 -29.86
C VAL A 719 15.02 -8.58 -30.53
N HIS A 720 15.88 -8.05 -31.38
CA HIS A 720 15.62 -6.89 -32.23
C HIS A 720 16.35 -7.03 -33.57
N GLY A 721 16.07 -6.15 -34.53
CA GLY A 721 16.67 -6.17 -35.87
C GLY A 721 15.71 -6.57 -36.99
N GLY A 722 14.49 -6.97 -36.65
CA GLY A 722 13.44 -7.30 -37.61
C GLY A 722 12.60 -6.10 -38.05
N ALA A 723 11.53 -6.41 -38.79
CA ALA A 723 10.60 -5.43 -39.34
C ALA A 723 9.24 -5.38 -38.62
N MET A 724 9.10 -6.05 -37.46
CA MET A 724 7.86 -6.01 -36.69
C MET A 724 7.62 -4.62 -36.12
N LEU A 725 6.34 -4.22 -35.99
CA LEU A 725 5.95 -2.90 -35.47
C LEU A 725 6.59 -2.62 -34.10
N GLN A 726 6.72 -3.62 -33.24
CA GLN A 726 7.40 -3.52 -31.95
C GLN A 726 8.88 -3.12 -32.06
N GLU A 727 9.55 -3.47 -33.17
CA GLU A 727 10.97 -3.20 -33.42
C GLU A 727 11.19 -1.90 -34.21
N VAL A 728 10.27 -1.54 -35.12
CA VAL A 728 10.44 -0.40 -36.04
C VAL A 728 9.60 0.83 -35.69
N CYS A 729 8.55 0.71 -34.88
CA CYS A 729 7.79 1.87 -34.37
C CYS A 729 8.57 2.53 -33.23
N VAL A 730 9.55 3.33 -33.61
CA VAL A 730 10.45 4.01 -32.69
C VAL A 730 9.74 5.23 -32.11
N PRO A 731 9.67 5.37 -30.76
CA PRO A 731 9.01 6.52 -30.15
C PRO A 731 9.82 7.80 -30.30
N VAL A 732 9.12 8.93 -30.38
CA VAL A 732 9.67 10.29 -30.31
C VAL A 732 8.82 11.08 -29.32
N LEU A 733 9.20 11.03 -28.05
CA LEU A 733 8.51 11.73 -26.96
C LEU A 733 9.09 13.14 -26.81
N GLN A 734 8.32 14.15 -27.18
CA GLN A 734 8.72 15.55 -27.08
C GLN A 734 8.28 16.14 -25.74
N VAL A 735 9.23 16.44 -24.88
CA VAL A 735 8.99 17.07 -23.58
C VAL A 735 9.34 18.55 -23.62
N LYS A 736 8.42 19.37 -23.14
CA LYS A 736 8.56 20.84 -23.10
C LYS A 736 8.41 21.31 -21.65
N ALA A 737 9.35 22.14 -21.21
CA ALA A 737 9.16 22.89 -19.97
C ALA A 737 8.15 24.02 -20.20
N LEU A 738 7.16 24.15 -19.32
CA LEU A 738 6.18 25.21 -19.36
C LEU A 738 6.75 26.48 -18.73
N GLN A 739 6.46 27.63 -19.36
CA GLN A 739 6.71 28.94 -18.75
C GLN A 739 5.80 29.13 -17.54
N LYS A 740 6.22 29.96 -16.57
CA LYS A 740 5.51 30.16 -15.29
C LYS A 740 4.02 30.45 -15.47
N THR A 741 3.64 31.35 -16.38
CA THR A 741 2.24 31.71 -16.66
C THR A 741 1.44 30.58 -17.30
N ALA A 742 2.07 29.72 -18.13
CA ALA A 742 1.42 28.55 -18.71
C ALA A 742 1.30 27.41 -17.67
N ALA A 743 2.31 27.24 -16.82
CA ALA A 743 2.28 26.28 -15.72
C ALA A 743 1.23 26.66 -14.66
N GLU A 744 1.02 27.95 -14.38
CA GLU A 744 -0.05 28.44 -13.49
C GLU A 744 -1.45 28.22 -14.07
N LYS A 745 -1.59 28.25 -15.41
CA LYS A 745 -2.85 27.95 -16.12
C LYS A 745 -3.09 26.46 -16.32
N GLN A 746 -2.05 25.63 -16.17
CA GLN A 746 -2.19 24.20 -16.35
C GLN A 746 -3.09 23.69 -15.21
N PRO A 747 -4.22 23.04 -15.52
CA PRO A 747 -5.11 22.53 -14.49
C PRO A 747 -4.32 21.59 -13.58
N GLN A 748 -4.32 21.89 -12.29
CA GLN A 748 -3.61 21.05 -11.35
C GLN A 748 -4.36 19.75 -11.23
N ARG A 749 -3.65 18.65 -11.52
CA ARG A 749 -4.12 17.33 -11.12
C ARG A 749 -4.42 17.36 -9.63
N ARG A 750 -5.64 16.97 -9.28
CA ARG A 750 -6.15 17.05 -7.92
C ARG A 750 -6.97 15.81 -7.61
N PRO A 751 -7.04 15.39 -6.33
CA PRO A 751 -7.89 14.26 -5.97
C PRO A 751 -9.35 14.57 -6.27
N VAL A 752 -10.09 13.57 -6.74
CA VAL A 752 -11.54 13.66 -7.00
C VAL A 752 -12.30 14.24 -5.81
N ASP A 753 -13.31 15.08 -6.08
CA ASP A 753 -14.19 15.59 -5.01
C ASP A 753 -15.27 14.57 -4.69
N ILE A 754 -15.52 14.36 -3.40
CA ILE A 754 -16.50 13.41 -2.86
C ILE A 754 -17.60 14.19 -2.17
N VAL A 755 -18.84 13.85 -2.49
CA VAL A 755 -20.03 14.48 -1.88
C VAL A 755 -21.02 13.42 -1.41
N ASN A 756 -21.81 13.77 -0.41
CA ASN A 756 -22.93 12.93 0.00
C ASN A 756 -23.95 12.81 -1.14
N TYR A 757 -24.38 11.58 -1.44
CA TYR A 757 -25.28 11.32 -2.57
C TYR A 757 -26.73 11.67 -2.25
N HIS A 758 -27.15 11.51 -0.99
CA HIS A 758 -28.51 11.80 -0.56
C HIS A 758 -28.59 13.13 0.21
N PRO A 759 -29.70 13.89 0.15
CA PRO A 759 -29.83 15.17 0.86
C PRO A 759 -29.72 15.05 2.40
N LEU A 760 -30.13 13.91 2.96
CA LEU A 760 -30.13 13.62 4.38
C LEU A 760 -29.49 12.26 4.63
N ILE A 761 -28.62 12.17 5.64
CA ILE A 761 -28.07 10.90 6.13
C ILE A 761 -28.88 10.49 7.36
N LYS A 762 -29.64 9.39 7.23
CA LYS A 762 -30.41 8.80 8.32
C LYS A 762 -30.02 7.34 8.46
N LEU A 763 -29.54 6.95 9.64
CA LEU A 763 -29.26 5.57 9.99
C LEU A 763 -30.41 5.02 10.83
N VAL A 764 -31.01 3.92 10.39
CA VAL A 764 -32.14 3.26 11.09
C VAL A 764 -31.77 1.91 11.70
N ASN A 765 -30.58 1.40 11.37
CA ASN A 765 -30.02 0.16 11.90
C ASN A 765 -28.63 0.42 12.50
N ASN A 766 -28.18 -0.48 13.39
CA ASN A 766 -26.83 -0.42 13.96
C ASN A 766 -25.72 -0.65 12.91
N ILE A 767 -26.06 -1.30 11.81
CA ILE A 767 -25.21 -1.48 10.63
C ILE A 767 -26.01 -0.96 9.45
N ASP A 768 -25.53 0.10 8.81
CA ASP A 768 -26.29 0.80 7.78
C ASP A 768 -25.36 1.46 6.76
N LYS A 769 -25.87 1.80 5.57
CA LYS A 769 -25.07 2.27 4.44
C LYS A 769 -25.21 3.78 4.24
N VAL A 770 -24.09 4.42 3.90
CA VAL A 770 -24.06 5.79 3.39
C VAL A 770 -23.49 5.81 1.99
N SER A 771 -24.24 6.36 1.04
CA SER A 771 -23.80 6.48 -0.36
C SER A 771 -23.07 7.80 -0.58
N LEU A 772 -21.86 7.71 -1.12
CA LEU A 772 -21.01 8.85 -1.47
C LEU A 772 -20.74 8.86 -2.97
N LEU A 773 -20.84 10.04 -3.58
CA LEU A 773 -20.61 10.25 -5.01
C LEU A 773 -19.22 10.82 -5.26
N GLN A 774 -18.45 10.15 -6.12
CA GLN A 774 -17.28 10.74 -6.75
C GLN A 774 -17.72 11.63 -7.92
N THR A 775 -17.54 12.94 -7.76
CA THR A 775 -18.08 13.96 -8.67
C THR A 775 -17.54 13.89 -10.09
N HIS A 776 -16.24 13.61 -10.24
CA HIS A 776 -15.53 13.57 -11.53
C HIS A 776 -14.87 12.20 -11.76
N PRO A 777 -14.78 11.69 -12.99
CA PRO A 777 -14.01 10.48 -13.28
C PRO A 777 -12.51 10.72 -13.09
N VAL A 778 -11.80 9.70 -12.63
CA VAL A 778 -10.33 9.69 -12.59
C VAL A 778 -9.78 9.69 -14.03
N GLY A 779 -8.69 10.41 -14.25
CA GLY A 779 -8.05 10.53 -15.55
C GLY A 779 -6.86 11.49 -15.52
N GLU A 780 -6.76 12.34 -16.55
CA GLU A 780 -5.68 13.33 -16.67
C GLU A 780 -5.72 14.38 -15.56
N LEU A 781 -6.90 14.94 -15.27
CA LEU A 781 -7.06 16.05 -14.34
C LEU A 781 -7.40 15.64 -12.90
N TYR A 782 -7.94 14.43 -12.73
CA TYR A 782 -8.40 13.95 -11.44
C TYR A 782 -7.70 12.65 -11.08
N GLU A 783 -7.18 12.58 -9.87
CA GLU A 783 -6.57 11.37 -9.31
C GLU A 783 -7.46 10.75 -8.22
N PRO A 784 -7.25 9.46 -7.90
CA PRO A 784 -7.99 8.80 -6.83
C PRO A 784 -7.89 9.53 -5.49
N ARG A 785 -8.94 9.45 -4.68
CA ARG A 785 -8.93 9.92 -3.28
C ARG A 785 -9.26 8.77 -2.35
N THR A 786 -8.47 8.57 -1.29
CA THR A 786 -8.78 7.61 -0.23
C THR A 786 -9.20 8.36 1.02
N LEU A 787 -10.34 7.98 1.61
CA LEU A 787 -10.91 8.62 2.79
C LEU A 787 -11.11 7.61 3.92
N ASN A 788 -10.85 8.03 5.16
CA ASN A 788 -11.35 7.39 6.37
C ASN A 788 -12.72 8.00 6.70
N ILE A 789 -13.73 7.16 6.91
CA ILE A 789 -15.12 7.56 7.05
C ILE A 789 -15.68 6.97 8.34
N PHE A 790 -16.16 7.83 9.24
CA PHE A 790 -16.68 7.43 10.55
C PHE A 790 -17.65 8.47 11.13
N ILE A 791 -18.36 8.11 12.18
CA ILE A 791 -19.33 8.99 12.86
C ILE A 791 -18.76 9.42 14.21
N VAL A 792 -18.97 10.69 14.56
CA VAL A 792 -18.70 11.23 15.89
C VAL A 792 -19.96 11.80 16.53
N ASP A 793 -19.99 11.82 17.87
CA ASP A 793 -21.00 12.54 18.67
C ASP A 793 -20.63 14.03 18.87
N ASN A 794 -21.45 14.77 19.62
CA ASN A 794 -21.23 16.19 19.91
C ASN A 794 -20.02 16.45 20.84
N ALA A 795 -19.55 15.43 21.57
CA ALA A 795 -18.31 15.49 22.35
C ALA A 795 -17.08 15.07 21.53
N ASN A 796 -17.24 14.84 20.23
CA ASN A 796 -16.23 14.40 19.28
C ASN A 796 -15.67 12.99 19.58
N ASN A 797 -16.44 12.16 20.29
CA ASN A 797 -16.13 10.74 20.45
C ASN A 797 -16.52 9.98 19.19
N VAL A 798 -15.65 9.06 18.75
CA VAL A 798 -15.96 8.16 17.63
C VAL A 798 -17.00 7.13 18.07
N VAL A 799 -18.13 7.07 17.36
CA VAL A 799 -19.27 6.18 17.66
C VAL A 799 -19.57 5.19 16.53
N SER A 800 -18.62 5.00 15.61
CA SER A 800 -18.68 3.96 14.58
C SER A 800 -17.30 3.38 14.28
N GLY A 801 -17.26 2.25 13.57
CA GLY A 801 -16.05 1.80 12.87
C GLY A 801 -15.52 2.87 11.90
N LYS A 802 -14.20 2.89 11.70
CA LYS A 802 -13.50 3.78 10.75
C LYS A 802 -13.26 3.08 9.43
N GLU A 803 -14.13 3.31 8.46
CA GLU A 803 -14.08 2.65 7.15
C GLU A 803 -13.12 3.37 6.21
N ARG A 804 -12.16 2.64 5.62
CA ARG A 804 -11.22 3.17 4.63
C ARG A 804 -11.72 2.89 3.22
N ILE A 805 -12.02 3.93 2.43
CA ILE A 805 -12.63 3.79 1.10
C ILE A 805 -11.81 4.56 0.05
N CYS A 806 -11.48 3.90 -1.05
CA CYS A 806 -10.85 4.51 -2.22
C CYS A 806 -11.90 4.94 -3.25
N PHE A 807 -11.79 6.14 -3.79
CA PHE A 807 -12.64 6.65 -4.87
C PHE A 807 -11.77 6.88 -6.10
N ASP A 808 -11.84 5.96 -7.05
CA ASP A 808 -10.92 5.86 -8.20
C ASP A 808 -11.62 5.55 -9.54
N SER A 809 -12.95 5.72 -9.62
CA SER A 809 -13.70 5.33 -10.82
C SER A 809 -13.34 6.23 -12.00
N ASP A 810 -13.01 5.63 -13.15
CA ASP A 810 -12.78 6.32 -14.43
C ASP A 810 -14.06 6.45 -15.27
N ASN A 811 -15.21 6.01 -14.75
CA ASN A 811 -16.45 5.96 -15.52
C ASN A 811 -17.07 7.35 -15.71
N ASN A 812 -17.40 7.72 -16.94
CA ASN A 812 -18.06 9.00 -17.23
C ASN A 812 -19.51 9.09 -16.72
N THR A 813 -20.17 7.94 -16.48
CA THR A 813 -21.54 7.85 -15.95
C THR A 813 -21.55 8.11 -14.44
N MET A 814 -22.34 9.07 -13.98
CA MET A 814 -22.34 9.53 -12.58
C MET A 814 -22.79 8.45 -11.60
N GLU A 815 -23.82 7.70 -11.94
CA GLU A 815 -24.42 6.65 -11.09
C GLU A 815 -23.43 5.51 -10.85
N LYS A 816 -22.52 5.25 -11.81
CA LYS A 816 -21.45 4.25 -11.69
C LYS A 816 -20.28 4.71 -10.81
N ARG A 817 -20.30 5.97 -10.37
CA ARG A 817 -19.30 6.56 -9.46
C ARG A 817 -19.80 6.70 -8.02
N VAL A 818 -20.98 6.14 -7.71
CA VAL A 818 -21.51 6.07 -6.35
C VAL A 818 -20.89 4.85 -5.64
N ARG A 819 -20.38 5.07 -4.42
CA ARG A 819 -19.94 4.01 -3.52
C ARG A 819 -20.71 4.04 -2.22
N ASP A 820 -21.16 2.87 -1.79
CA ASP A 820 -21.79 2.69 -0.48
C ASP A 820 -20.72 2.38 0.56
N VAL A 821 -20.86 2.99 1.73
CA VAL A 821 -20.00 2.78 2.89
C VAL A 821 -20.85 2.19 4.00
N THR A 822 -20.60 0.93 4.34
CA THR A 822 -21.30 0.22 5.41
C THR A 822 -20.71 0.60 6.77
N LEU A 823 -21.40 1.46 7.51
CA LEU A 823 -21.01 1.95 8.83
C LEU A 823 -21.56 1.05 9.93
N LYS A 824 -20.73 0.76 10.94
CA LYS A 824 -21.10 -0.07 12.10
C LYS A 824 -21.02 0.78 13.36
N LEU A 825 -22.15 1.01 14.02
CA LEU A 825 -22.26 1.84 15.22
C LEU A 825 -21.66 1.12 16.45
N ILE A 826 -21.02 1.90 17.33
CA ILE A 826 -20.41 1.42 18.58
C ILE A 826 -21.34 1.75 19.75
N GLY A 827 -21.79 0.73 20.47
CA GLY A 827 -22.68 0.84 21.61
C GLY A 827 -24.17 0.73 21.25
N ALA A 828 -25.04 1.02 22.23
CA ALA A 828 -26.49 0.82 22.10
C ALA A 828 -27.33 2.08 22.39
N ASN A 829 -26.77 3.08 23.09
CA ASN A 829 -27.52 4.20 23.64
C ASN A 829 -27.55 5.42 22.70
N PHE A 830 -28.07 5.24 21.49
CA PHE A 830 -28.24 6.33 20.53
C PHE A 830 -29.57 7.04 20.72
N ASN A 831 -29.52 8.37 20.83
CA ASN A 831 -30.71 9.21 20.89
C ASN A 831 -30.82 10.08 19.64
N ARG A 832 -31.97 10.02 18.94
CA ARG A 832 -32.26 10.83 17.74
C ARG A 832 -32.22 12.34 17.95
N ARG A 833 -32.28 12.81 19.20
CA ARG A 833 -32.20 14.23 19.56
C ARG A 833 -30.77 14.73 19.74
N ASN A 834 -29.80 13.81 19.83
CA ASN A 834 -28.38 14.18 19.90
C ASN A 834 -27.86 14.51 18.51
N GLU A 835 -26.81 15.32 18.46
CA GLU A 835 -26.12 15.66 17.21
C GLU A 835 -25.04 14.62 16.90
N TYR A 836 -25.06 14.09 15.68
CA TYR A 836 -24.02 13.21 15.14
C TYR A 836 -23.52 13.74 13.81
N TRP A 837 -22.25 13.45 13.51
CA TRP A 837 -21.59 13.94 12.31
C TRP A 837 -20.83 12.81 11.63
N LEU A 838 -21.09 12.59 10.34
CA LEU A 838 -20.24 11.79 9.48
C LEU A 838 -19.01 12.61 9.13
N ILE A 839 -17.83 12.09 9.46
CA ILE A 839 -16.54 12.68 9.17
C ILE A 839 -15.92 11.94 7.99
N LEU A 840 -15.51 12.71 6.98
CA LEU A 840 -14.65 12.26 5.90
C LEU A 840 -13.27 12.86 6.17
N GLU A 841 -12.27 12.03 6.39
CA GLU A 841 -10.89 12.41 6.66
C GLU A 841 -9.98 11.87 5.55
N ASP A 842 -9.05 12.69 5.08
CA ASP A 842 -8.08 12.26 4.08
C ASP A 842 -7.14 11.20 4.66
N ALA A 843 -7.11 10.03 4.03
CA ALA A 843 -6.50 8.85 4.63
C ALA A 843 -4.96 8.81 4.52
N GLN A 844 -4.34 9.81 3.87
CA GLN A 844 -2.89 9.99 3.81
C GLN A 844 -2.42 11.09 4.77
N THR A 845 -3.17 12.19 4.85
CA THR A 845 -2.79 13.37 5.64
C THR A 845 -3.43 13.42 7.03
N GLU A 846 -4.42 12.58 7.30
CA GLU A 846 -5.24 12.59 8.52
C GLU A 846 -5.87 13.98 8.78
N THR A 847 -6.22 14.67 7.70
CA THR A 847 -6.88 15.99 7.76
C THR A 847 -8.36 15.88 7.41
N GLY A 848 -9.19 16.66 8.10
CA GLY A 848 -10.62 16.70 7.83
C GLY A 848 -10.91 17.20 6.41
N TYR A 849 -11.56 16.36 5.61
CA TYR A 849 -11.99 16.69 4.25
C TYR A 849 -13.36 17.38 4.27
N GLN A 850 -14.38 16.69 4.79
CA GLN A 850 -15.76 17.17 4.88
C GLN A 850 -16.49 16.56 6.08
N LYS A 851 -17.58 17.18 6.51
CA LYS A 851 -18.48 16.63 7.52
C LYS A 851 -19.94 16.83 7.15
N TYR A 852 -20.79 15.85 7.48
CA TYR A 852 -22.22 15.86 7.20
C TYR A 852 -23.03 15.56 8.46
N PRO A 853 -24.16 16.24 8.70
CA PRO A 853 -25.05 15.90 9.82
C PRO A 853 -25.69 14.53 9.59
N VAL A 854 -25.79 13.74 10.67
CA VAL A 854 -26.38 12.39 10.65
C VAL A 854 -27.49 12.30 11.69
N ILE A 855 -28.62 11.71 11.30
CA ILE A 855 -29.70 11.33 12.21
C ILE A 855 -29.59 9.83 12.49
N ILE A 856 -29.42 9.44 13.75
CA ILE A 856 -29.47 8.05 14.18
C ILE A 856 -30.83 7.80 14.86
N ASP A 857 -31.67 6.99 14.22
CA ASP A 857 -33.06 6.71 14.61
C ASP A 857 -33.28 5.19 14.63
N LEU A 858 -32.66 4.53 15.60
CA LEU A 858 -32.75 3.08 15.79
C LEU A 858 -34.13 2.72 16.35
N ALA A 859 -34.74 1.67 15.84
CA ALA A 859 -35.96 1.12 16.43
C ALA A 859 -35.65 0.54 17.82
N PHE A 860 -36.40 0.94 18.84
CA PHE A 860 -36.34 0.31 20.17
C PHE A 860 -36.77 -1.16 20.04
N GLN A 861 -35.86 -2.10 20.28
CA GLN A 861 -36.16 -3.54 20.24
C GLN A 861 -36.54 -4.13 21.62
N ASP A 862 -36.61 -3.32 22.67
CA ASP A 862 -36.85 -3.81 24.05
C ASP A 862 -38.33 -3.96 24.47
N ASP A 863 -39.30 -3.84 23.55
CA ASP A 863 -40.74 -3.92 23.88
C ASP A 863 -41.46 -5.22 23.45
N PHE A 864 -40.75 -6.25 23.00
CA PHE A 864 -41.34 -7.58 22.82
C PHE A 864 -40.47 -8.65 23.50
N PHE A 865 -40.94 -9.03 24.70
CA PHE A 865 -40.47 -10.13 25.55
C PHE A 865 -40.33 -11.47 24.81
#